data_AF-A0A9D1Z0T3-F1
#
_entry.id   AF-A0A9D1Z0T3-F1
#
_cell.length_a   1.000
_cell.length_b   1.000
_cell.length_c   1.000
_cell.angle_alpha   90.00
_cell.angle_beta   90.00
_cell.angle_gamma   90.00
#
_symmetry.space_group_name_H-M   'P 1'
#
loop_
_entity.id
_entity.type
_entity.pdbx_description
1 polymer ?
#
loop_
_entity_poly.entity_id
_entity_poly.type
_entity_poly.pdbx_seq_one_letter_code
_entity_poly.pdbx_strand_id
1 'polypeptide(L)'
;MSKQKNSPHPALEYVLGNLSEDESSPGDKRASATGVYTTSLSLARALSVGCLARLDSASSAVNIWDPTAGSGFAGSVLVSALQSAGVQTTYRGQEINEAATAASQARFQTDPAAEIARGDTLAYDAFPGFAADLVIVDPPWGMSWAGSSTEVNARQNDGAFSFGLPQHSDGIWLFISLALEKLRPSSEGGGRVAAVVNPSTLSSSGASGAVRQRIVEAGLLESVTRLPDGLAPDTNIPLYLVTFSNRPKDMSRGKAMIADLQTEFTTEGGRRTMPVNAFRELETGLRSGKPGPRNRIITVRHFTRRDGILARTVNDGMQLSWRVTTYADTPIDSHFVESRYGQASGVSVVDAARETVDLDPSRIFGDDSRDLIKGIEATGWRARRLSSLIATEPVSVKATGDTFPDGQLFIPTNREGKVATASSATGSGGRVLSILLDAEALEPSFLAAWLNSEHGVTSRRRAIEASSTGKFVNALRSDASSLMRWADELIVPVPDRSTQLELASADERLASFEAELSAQRESIWASPETAESVVSKIAGAFDNSLSSWLEQLPYPIASALWTAETASTPGDQQRAYIHAWEAIVTFHATVLLSASRTDPAHSSEVETAIGETLKQQNLGIERSSFKTWVIIIERVSKEFRRTLEKGDADDIARVRRSFADLDQGGVERLISKELVDKVNEVNTKRNQWHGHNGYTSDDDWRRQVRSLVADLSELRQIFGNVWAHLLLVRAGTSTLRRDGRIQTAEVAVGTRSPFKKQDFRIGDQMIDGDLYLVKDGSQSPLPLGQFVQLRSAPRDAQYTSYFYNRTDGTRVRMVSYQHSSESEIHDDAEDFRSEFGRLSLG
;
A
#
# COMPACT_ATOMS: atom_id res chain seq x y z
N MET A 1 -47.70 -30.79 -12.41
CA MET A 1 -46.70 -31.12 -13.45
C MET A 1 -45.80 -29.94 -13.88
N SER A 2 -45.82 -28.75 -13.23
CA SER A 2 -44.96 -27.61 -13.64
C SER A 2 -43.62 -27.46 -12.88
N LYS A 3 -43.36 -28.27 -11.85
CA LYS A 3 -42.13 -28.19 -11.02
C LYS A 3 -40.89 -28.85 -11.65
N GLN A 4 -41.04 -29.65 -12.72
CA GLN A 4 -39.94 -30.47 -13.28
C GLN A 4 -39.01 -29.71 -14.24
N LYS A 5 -39.43 -28.55 -14.76
CA LYS A 5 -38.71 -27.79 -15.80
C LYS A 5 -37.43 -27.06 -15.33
N ASN A 6 -37.07 -27.17 -14.05
CA ASN A 6 -35.95 -26.42 -13.49
C ASN A 6 -35.04 -27.25 -12.57
N SER A 7 -35.18 -28.57 -12.55
CA SER A 7 -34.25 -29.45 -11.81
C SER A 7 -33.02 -29.78 -12.66
N PRO A 8 -31.85 -30.04 -12.05
CA PRO A 8 -30.67 -30.55 -12.75
C PRO A 8 -30.96 -31.85 -13.51
N HIS A 9 -30.26 -32.08 -14.63
CA HIS A 9 -30.36 -33.33 -15.37
C HIS A 9 -29.76 -34.50 -14.56
N PRO A 10 -30.40 -35.69 -14.48
CA PRO A 10 -29.91 -36.80 -13.65
C PRO A 10 -28.48 -37.26 -13.97
N ALA A 11 -28.07 -37.18 -15.24
CA ALA A 11 -26.70 -37.50 -15.70
C ALA A 11 -25.60 -36.70 -14.96
N LEU A 12 -25.91 -35.55 -14.36
CA LEU A 12 -24.94 -34.77 -13.60
C LEU A 12 -24.40 -35.53 -12.37
N GLU A 13 -25.19 -36.43 -11.76
CA GLU A 13 -24.71 -37.20 -10.61
C GLU A 13 -23.55 -38.14 -10.99
N TYR A 14 -23.54 -38.66 -12.22
CA TYR A 14 -22.41 -39.44 -12.72
C TYR A 14 -21.17 -38.56 -12.95
N VAL A 15 -21.34 -37.41 -13.62
CA VAL A 15 -20.26 -36.46 -13.91
C VAL A 15 -19.60 -35.96 -12.61
N LEU A 16 -20.41 -35.71 -11.58
CA LEU A 16 -19.98 -35.15 -10.30
C LEU A 16 -19.67 -36.21 -9.23
N GLY A 17 -19.84 -37.49 -9.56
CA GLY A 17 -19.53 -38.62 -8.70
C GLY A 17 -18.04 -38.94 -8.65
N ASN A 18 -17.72 -40.08 -8.03
CA ASN A 18 -16.35 -40.57 -7.84
C ASN A 18 -15.78 -41.18 -9.13
N LEU A 19 -15.49 -40.34 -10.13
CA LEU A 19 -14.63 -40.68 -11.27
C LEU A 19 -13.16 -40.44 -10.87
N SER A 20 -12.27 -41.38 -11.16
CA SER A 20 -10.83 -41.24 -10.94
C SER A 20 -10.10 -40.92 -12.25
N GLU A 21 -8.99 -40.16 -12.18
CA GLU A 21 -8.11 -39.93 -13.34
C GLU A 21 -7.39 -41.22 -13.80
N ASP A 22 -7.33 -42.24 -12.93
CA ASP A 22 -6.64 -43.50 -13.18
C ASP A 22 -7.34 -44.42 -14.20
N GLU A 23 -8.52 -44.05 -14.70
CA GLU A 23 -9.18 -44.67 -15.87
C GLU A 23 -8.51 -44.27 -17.21
N SER A 24 -7.19 -44.06 -17.17
CA SER A 24 -6.34 -43.96 -18.36
C SER A 24 -6.31 -45.33 -19.05
N SER A 25 -6.83 -45.40 -20.26
CA SER A 25 -6.70 -46.61 -21.07
C SER A 25 -5.22 -46.87 -21.37
N PRO A 26 -4.81 -48.11 -21.68
CA PRO A 26 -3.46 -48.39 -22.18
C PRO A 26 -3.09 -47.52 -23.40
N GLY A 27 -4.08 -47.07 -24.16
CA GLY A 27 -3.93 -46.11 -25.26
C GLY A 27 -3.55 -44.71 -24.80
N ASP A 28 -4.10 -44.21 -23.68
CA ASP A 28 -3.78 -42.87 -23.15
C ASP A 28 -2.34 -42.77 -22.65
N LYS A 29 -1.81 -43.84 -22.04
CA LYS A 29 -0.39 -43.90 -21.62
C LYS A 29 0.57 -43.89 -22.80
N ARG A 30 0.16 -44.47 -23.94
CA ARG A 30 0.93 -44.50 -25.19
C ARG A 30 0.81 -43.17 -25.95
N ALA A 31 -0.36 -42.55 -25.91
CA ALA A 31 -0.65 -41.24 -26.48
C ALA A 31 0.11 -40.13 -25.73
N SER A 32 0.13 -40.14 -24.40
CA SER A 32 0.90 -39.14 -23.63
C SER A 32 2.42 -39.30 -23.85
N ALA A 33 2.92 -40.54 -23.95
CA ALA A 33 4.32 -40.82 -24.28
C ALA A 33 4.72 -40.38 -25.70
N THR A 34 3.76 -40.09 -26.59
CA THR A 34 3.96 -39.59 -27.96
C THR A 34 3.61 -38.11 -28.12
N GLY A 35 3.35 -37.39 -27.01
CA GLY A 35 3.06 -35.95 -27.01
C GLY A 35 1.64 -35.60 -27.44
N VAL A 36 0.70 -36.54 -27.39
CA VAL A 36 -0.73 -36.29 -27.68
C VAL A 36 -1.38 -35.58 -26.49
N TYR A 37 -2.03 -34.46 -26.78
CA TYR A 37 -2.79 -33.67 -25.80
C TYR A 37 -3.99 -34.49 -25.27
N THR A 38 -4.14 -34.59 -23.95
CA THR A 38 -5.27 -35.28 -23.30
C THR A 38 -6.06 -34.32 -22.42
N THR A 39 -7.39 -34.32 -22.56
CA THR A 39 -8.29 -33.54 -21.73
C THR A 39 -8.29 -34.07 -20.30
N SER A 40 -8.06 -33.23 -19.29
CA SER A 40 -8.12 -33.64 -17.88
C SER A 40 -9.55 -33.96 -17.44
N LEU A 41 -9.71 -34.70 -16.34
CA LEU A 41 -11.04 -35.00 -15.79
C LEU A 41 -11.80 -33.73 -15.40
N SER A 42 -11.11 -32.70 -14.90
CA SER A 42 -11.74 -31.42 -14.57
C SER A 42 -12.28 -30.72 -15.82
N LEU A 43 -11.55 -30.74 -16.95
CA LEU A 43 -12.02 -30.18 -18.22
C LEU A 43 -13.15 -31.00 -18.84
N ALA A 44 -13.05 -32.34 -18.80
CA ALA A 44 -14.12 -33.24 -19.26
C ALA A 44 -15.43 -33.03 -18.48
N ARG A 45 -15.35 -32.84 -17.15
CA ARG A 45 -16.48 -32.46 -16.30
C ARG A 45 -17.03 -31.08 -16.67
N ALA A 46 -16.17 -30.10 -16.94
CA ALA A 46 -16.60 -28.75 -17.31
C ALA A 46 -17.36 -28.73 -18.64
N LEU A 47 -16.86 -29.44 -19.65
CA LEU A 47 -17.54 -29.66 -20.93
C LEU A 47 -18.89 -30.37 -20.73
N SER A 48 -18.91 -31.44 -19.94
CA SER A 48 -20.14 -32.20 -19.65
C SER A 48 -21.20 -31.35 -18.93
N VAL A 49 -20.81 -30.57 -17.91
CA VAL A 49 -21.72 -29.60 -17.25
C VAL A 49 -22.18 -28.54 -18.24
N GLY A 50 -21.26 -28.04 -19.06
CA GLY A 50 -21.52 -27.11 -20.16
C GLY A 50 -22.54 -27.63 -21.17
N CYS A 51 -22.64 -28.94 -21.39
CA CYS A 51 -23.69 -29.54 -22.20
C CYS A 51 -24.99 -29.75 -21.39
N LEU A 52 -24.89 -30.44 -20.25
CA LEU A 52 -26.02 -30.99 -19.49
C LEU A 52 -26.88 -29.95 -18.76
N ALA A 53 -26.32 -28.80 -18.35
CA ALA A 53 -27.03 -27.85 -17.49
C ALA A 53 -28.37 -27.34 -18.07
N ARG A 54 -28.55 -27.43 -19.39
CA ARG A 54 -29.80 -27.03 -20.07
C ARG A 54 -30.30 -28.09 -21.05
N LEU A 55 -29.85 -29.34 -20.92
CA LEU A 55 -30.45 -30.44 -21.64
C LEU A 55 -31.84 -30.73 -21.05
N ASP A 56 -32.83 -30.99 -21.90
CA ASP A 56 -34.15 -31.38 -21.42
C ASP A 56 -34.06 -32.74 -20.70
N SER A 57 -34.52 -32.81 -19.46
CA SER A 57 -34.51 -34.06 -18.68
C SER A 57 -35.48 -35.11 -19.21
N ALA A 58 -36.37 -34.74 -20.14
CA ALA A 58 -37.24 -35.66 -20.86
C ALA A 58 -36.59 -36.27 -22.13
N SER A 59 -35.38 -35.86 -22.52
CA SER A 59 -34.72 -36.39 -23.71
C SER A 59 -34.38 -37.88 -23.54
N SER A 60 -34.99 -38.73 -24.36
CA SER A 60 -34.73 -40.18 -24.37
C SER A 60 -33.57 -40.60 -25.28
N ALA A 61 -33.17 -39.72 -26.21
CA ALA A 61 -32.05 -39.92 -27.12
C ALA A 61 -31.29 -38.60 -27.35
N VAL A 62 -29.98 -38.68 -27.47
CA VAL A 62 -29.08 -37.53 -27.65
C VAL A 62 -27.97 -37.86 -28.64
N ASN A 63 -27.86 -37.05 -29.69
CA ASN A 63 -26.76 -37.12 -30.66
C ASN A 63 -25.62 -36.20 -30.24
N ILE A 64 -24.40 -36.73 -30.17
CA ILE A 64 -23.21 -36.02 -29.70
C ILE A 64 -22.17 -36.02 -30.80
N TRP A 65 -21.62 -34.84 -31.11
CA TRP A 65 -20.48 -34.71 -32.00
C TRP A 65 -19.26 -34.14 -31.27
N ASP A 66 -18.08 -34.63 -31.61
CA ASP A 66 -16.79 -34.10 -31.16
C ASP A 66 -15.85 -33.94 -32.39
N PRO A 67 -15.63 -32.71 -32.88
CA PRO A 67 -14.80 -32.45 -34.04
C PRO A 67 -13.29 -32.58 -33.78
N THR A 68 -12.88 -32.74 -32.52
CA THR A 68 -11.48 -32.79 -32.08
C THR A 68 -11.37 -33.82 -30.95
N ALA A 69 -11.74 -35.06 -31.27
CA ALA A 69 -12.05 -36.07 -30.27
C ALA A 69 -10.85 -36.49 -29.41
N GLY A 70 -9.62 -36.26 -29.84
CA GLY A 70 -8.42 -36.67 -29.13
C GLY A 70 -8.47 -38.17 -28.81
N SER A 71 -8.20 -38.55 -27.56
CA SER A 71 -8.32 -39.94 -27.10
C SER A 71 -9.75 -40.38 -26.75
N GLY A 72 -10.75 -39.54 -27.03
CA GLY A 72 -12.17 -39.80 -26.76
C GLY A 72 -12.59 -39.66 -25.29
N PHE A 73 -11.68 -39.22 -24.41
CA PHE A 73 -11.94 -39.20 -22.97
C PHE A 73 -13.12 -38.30 -22.57
N ALA A 74 -13.13 -37.02 -23.00
CA ALA A 74 -14.20 -36.09 -22.69
C ALA A 74 -15.57 -36.57 -23.22
N GLY A 75 -15.60 -37.07 -24.46
CA GLY A 75 -16.79 -37.69 -25.05
C GLY A 75 -17.28 -38.89 -24.25
N SER A 76 -16.38 -39.76 -23.79
CA SER A 76 -16.76 -40.96 -23.03
C SER A 76 -17.38 -40.63 -21.67
N VAL A 77 -16.91 -39.57 -21.00
CA VAL A 77 -17.49 -39.10 -19.73
C VAL A 77 -18.93 -38.63 -19.95
N LEU A 78 -19.18 -37.85 -21.00
CA LEU A 78 -20.53 -37.36 -21.33
C LEU A 78 -21.47 -38.50 -21.76
N VAL A 79 -21.00 -39.42 -22.59
CA VAL A 79 -21.77 -40.59 -23.05
C VAL A 79 -22.17 -41.47 -21.86
N SER A 80 -21.21 -41.86 -21.02
CA SER A 80 -21.46 -42.68 -19.82
C SER A 80 -22.41 -41.99 -18.86
N ALA A 81 -22.30 -40.66 -18.69
CA ALA A 81 -23.21 -39.89 -17.86
C ALA A 81 -24.66 -39.98 -18.36
N LEU A 82 -24.88 -39.79 -19.67
CA LEU A 82 -26.21 -39.86 -20.28
C LEU A 82 -26.80 -41.27 -20.22
N GLN A 83 -26.00 -42.29 -20.54
CA GLN A 83 -26.42 -43.69 -20.48
C GLN A 83 -26.78 -44.12 -19.04
N SER A 84 -26.03 -43.65 -18.03
CA SER A 84 -26.35 -43.90 -16.62
C SER A 84 -27.69 -43.31 -16.19
N ALA A 85 -28.15 -42.27 -16.89
CA ALA A 85 -29.47 -41.66 -16.71
C ALA A 85 -30.57 -42.27 -17.60
N GLY A 86 -30.27 -43.36 -18.33
CA GLY A 86 -31.21 -44.05 -19.21
C GLY A 86 -31.40 -43.38 -20.58
N VAL A 87 -30.53 -42.45 -20.97
CA VAL A 87 -30.60 -41.75 -22.26
C VAL A 87 -29.81 -42.53 -23.32
N GLN A 88 -30.43 -42.80 -24.47
CA GLN A 88 -29.74 -43.40 -25.61
C GLN A 88 -28.80 -42.38 -26.27
N THR A 89 -27.59 -42.78 -26.61
CA THR A 89 -26.58 -41.87 -27.18
C THR A 89 -26.11 -42.34 -28.54
N THR A 90 -25.95 -41.42 -29.49
CA THR A 90 -25.20 -41.65 -30.72
C THR A 90 -24.01 -40.71 -30.74
N TYR A 91 -22.80 -41.26 -30.72
CA TYR A 91 -21.57 -40.46 -30.62
C TYR A 91 -20.79 -40.48 -31.93
N ARG A 92 -20.33 -39.32 -32.38
CA ARG A 92 -19.48 -39.17 -33.57
C ARG A 92 -18.25 -38.34 -33.22
N GLY A 93 -17.06 -38.93 -33.35
CA GLY A 93 -15.79 -38.25 -33.06
C GLY A 93 -14.88 -38.20 -34.28
N GLN A 94 -14.17 -37.10 -34.49
CA GLN A 94 -13.15 -36.97 -35.55
C GLN A 94 -11.82 -36.49 -34.96
N GLU A 95 -10.72 -37.09 -35.41
CA GLU A 95 -9.37 -36.77 -34.91
C GLU A 95 -8.32 -36.89 -36.03
N ILE A 96 -7.38 -35.95 -36.09
CA ILE A 96 -6.33 -35.91 -37.11
C ILE A 96 -5.16 -36.85 -36.76
N ASN A 97 -4.86 -36.99 -35.47
CA ASN A 97 -3.77 -37.81 -34.96
C ASN A 97 -4.14 -39.30 -34.91
N GLU A 98 -3.30 -40.13 -35.52
CA GLU A 98 -3.53 -41.58 -35.63
C GLU A 98 -3.57 -42.30 -34.28
N ALA A 99 -2.63 -41.98 -33.37
CA ALA A 99 -2.55 -42.62 -32.06
C ALA A 99 -3.74 -42.24 -31.17
N ALA A 100 -4.13 -40.96 -31.22
CA ALA A 100 -5.31 -40.45 -30.54
C ALA A 100 -6.60 -41.12 -31.06
N THR A 101 -6.74 -41.21 -32.39
CA THR A 101 -7.87 -41.92 -33.03
C THR A 101 -7.96 -43.36 -32.56
N ALA A 102 -6.85 -44.10 -32.56
CA ALA A 102 -6.83 -45.50 -32.12
C ALA A 102 -7.20 -45.64 -30.63
N ALA A 103 -6.74 -44.72 -29.77
CA ALA A 103 -7.13 -44.68 -28.37
C ALA A 103 -8.64 -44.42 -28.19
N SER A 104 -9.18 -43.47 -28.96
CA SER A 104 -10.62 -43.15 -28.95
C SER A 104 -11.48 -44.31 -29.46
N GLN A 105 -11.07 -44.99 -30.53
CA GLN A 105 -11.74 -46.21 -31.02
C GLN A 105 -11.75 -47.32 -29.97
N ALA A 106 -10.62 -47.57 -29.30
CA ALA A 106 -10.54 -48.56 -28.24
C ALA A 106 -11.45 -48.20 -27.04
N ARG A 107 -11.52 -46.92 -26.68
CA ARG A 107 -12.36 -46.41 -25.59
C ARG A 107 -13.86 -46.60 -25.87
N PHE A 108 -14.28 -46.47 -27.12
CA PHE A 108 -15.67 -46.65 -27.54
C PHE A 108 -15.99 -48.03 -28.10
N GLN A 109 -15.08 -49.01 -28.03
CA GLN A 109 -15.23 -50.31 -28.71
C GLN A 109 -16.49 -51.10 -28.31
N THR A 110 -17.02 -50.87 -27.10
CA THR A 110 -18.21 -51.55 -26.57
C THR A 110 -19.51 -50.78 -26.83
N ASP A 111 -19.43 -49.57 -27.39
CA ASP A 111 -20.60 -48.76 -27.73
C ASP A 111 -20.84 -48.83 -29.25
N PRO A 112 -21.81 -49.63 -29.71
CA PRO A 112 -22.08 -49.79 -31.14
C PRO A 112 -22.68 -48.53 -31.79
N ALA A 113 -23.14 -47.56 -30.99
CA ALA A 113 -23.67 -46.29 -31.47
C ALA A 113 -22.59 -45.20 -31.55
N ALA A 114 -21.35 -45.50 -31.16
CA ALA A 114 -20.20 -44.60 -31.29
C ALA A 114 -19.37 -44.90 -32.54
N GLU A 115 -18.94 -43.85 -33.25
CA GLU A 115 -18.09 -43.98 -34.43
C GLU A 115 -17.00 -42.90 -34.42
N ILE A 116 -15.74 -43.31 -34.63
CA ILE A 116 -14.58 -42.43 -34.61
C ILE A 116 -13.87 -42.47 -35.97
N ALA A 117 -13.77 -41.32 -36.63
CA ALA A 117 -13.11 -41.16 -37.90
C ALA A 117 -11.73 -40.50 -37.76
N ARG A 118 -10.77 -40.93 -38.59
CA ARG A 118 -9.46 -40.28 -38.73
C ARG A 118 -9.51 -39.26 -39.86
N GLY A 119 -9.07 -38.03 -39.61
CA GLY A 119 -8.90 -37.00 -40.63
C GLY A 119 -8.95 -35.58 -40.08
N ASP A 120 -8.45 -34.62 -40.86
CA ASP A 120 -8.56 -33.20 -40.53
C ASP A 120 -10.00 -32.71 -40.67
N THR A 121 -10.65 -32.40 -39.55
CA THR A 121 -12.03 -31.89 -39.49
C THR A 121 -12.22 -30.55 -40.21
N LEU A 122 -11.17 -29.74 -40.35
CA LEU A 122 -11.22 -28.49 -41.10
C LEU A 122 -11.20 -28.75 -42.62
N ALA A 123 -10.45 -29.75 -43.06
CA ALA A 123 -10.35 -30.11 -44.47
C ALA A 123 -11.53 -30.96 -44.97
N TYR A 124 -12.09 -31.83 -44.12
CA TYR A 124 -13.13 -32.79 -44.52
C TYR A 124 -14.08 -33.14 -43.36
N ASP A 125 -15.37 -33.25 -43.66
CA ASP A 125 -16.40 -33.70 -42.72
C ASP A 125 -16.63 -35.21 -42.84
N ALA A 126 -16.21 -35.98 -41.83
CA ALA A 126 -16.40 -37.44 -41.83
C ALA A 126 -17.85 -37.87 -41.59
N PHE A 127 -18.70 -36.98 -41.09
CA PHE A 127 -20.09 -37.29 -40.74
C PHE A 127 -21.07 -36.31 -41.39
N PRO A 128 -21.13 -36.28 -42.74
CA PRO A 128 -22.05 -35.40 -43.45
C PRO A 128 -23.49 -35.77 -43.13
N GLY A 129 -24.33 -34.76 -42.90
CA GLY A 129 -25.76 -34.95 -42.56
C GLY A 129 -26.04 -35.37 -41.11
N PHE A 130 -25.02 -35.59 -40.28
CA PHE A 130 -25.23 -35.80 -38.85
C PHE A 130 -25.71 -34.50 -38.18
N ALA A 131 -26.82 -34.56 -37.44
CA ALA A 131 -27.36 -33.44 -36.69
C ALA A 131 -27.21 -33.70 -35.19
N ALA A 132 -26.42 -32.86 -34.51
CA ALA A 132 -26.06 -33.03 -33.11
C ALA A 132 -27.00 -32.25 -32.16
N ASP A 133 -27.41 -32.88 -31.06
CA ASP A 133 -28.05 -32.20 -29.93
C ASP A 133 -26.99 -31.47 -29.08
N LEU A 134 -25.82 -32.09 -28.92
CA LEU A 134 -24.70 -31.61 -28.13
C LEU A 134 -23.41 -31.71 -28.93
N VAL A 135 -22.56 -30.68 -28.84
CA VAL A 135 -21.20 -30.72 -29.37
C VAL A 135 -20.23 -30.31 -28.27
N ILE A 136 -19.19 -31.11 -28.08
CA ILE A 136 -18.05 -30.75 -27.22
C ILE A 136 -16.87 -30.37 -28.11
N VAL A 137 -16.11 -29.33 -27.73
CA VAL A 137 -14.97 -28.86 -28.51
C VAL A 137 -13.82 -28.57 -27.55
N ASP A 138 -12.76 -29.37 -27.62
CA ASP A 138 -11.48 -29.12 -26.94
C ASP A 138 -10.36 -29.11 -28.00
N PRO A 139 -10.27 -28.02 -28.79
CA PRO A 139 -9.45 -27.99 -29.99
C PRO A 139 -7.97 -27.75 -29.64
N PRO A 140 -7.03 -28.11 -30.53
CA PRO A 140 -5.62 -27.79 -30.33
C PRO A 140 -5.40 -26.28 -30.25
N TRP A 141 -4.80 -25.81 -29.15
CA TRP A 141 -4.65 -24.37 -28.91
C TRP A 141 -3.49 -23.77 -29.70
N GLY A 142 -3.74 -22.63 -30.35
CA GLY A 142 -2.73 -21.94 -31.16
C GLY A 142 -2.38 -22.64 -32.48
N MET A 143 -3.20 -23.61 -32.92
CA MET A 143 -3.00 -24.29 -34.19
C MET A 143 -3.26 -23.34 -35.37
N SER A 144 -2.27 -23.26 -36.27
CA SER A 144 -2.42 -22.62 -37.58
C SER A 144 -3.19 -23.54 -38.51
N TRP A 145 -4.15 -23.00 -39.26
CA TRP A 145 -4.86 -23.72 -40.32
C TRP A 145 -4.32 -23.39 -41.72
N ALA A 146 -3.18 -22.69 -41.82
CA ALA A 146 -2.57 -22.35 -43.10
C ALA A 146 -2.29 -23.59 -43.99
N GLY A 147 -2.00 -24.74 -43.37
CA GLY A 147 -1.78 -26.00 -44.08
C GLY A 147 -3.04 -26.59 -44.73
N SER A 148 -4.23 -26.26 -44.21
CA SER A 148 -5.53 -26.72 -44.70
C SER A 148 -6.29 -25.60 -45.41
N SER A 149 -5.60 -24.52 -45.80
CA SER A 149 -6.25 -23.29 -46.29
C SER A 149 -7.00 -23.52 -47.60
N THR A 150 -6.45 -24.32 -48.51
CA THR A 150 -7.08 -24.64 -49.79
C THR A 150 -8.44 -25.32 -49.58
N GLU A 151 -8.47 -26.33 -48.72
CA GLU A 151 -9.66 -27.13 -48.41
C GLU A 151 -10.68 -26.31 -47.61
N VAL A 152 -10.23 -25.51 -46.65
CA VAL A 152 -11.09 -24.60 -45.88
C VAL A 152 -11.76 -23.57 -46.80
N ASN A 153 -11.01 -22.97 -47.74
CA ASN A 153 -11.58 -22.03 -48.72
C ASN A 153 -12.58 -22.72 -49.66
N ALA A 154 -12.28 -23.93 -50.14
CA ALA A 154 -13.20 -24.70 -50.96
C ALA A 154 -14.50 -24.99 -50.22
N ARG A 155 -14.41 -25.49 -48.98
CA ARG A 155 -15.58 -25.75 -48.13
C ARG A 155 -16.36 -24.50 -47.77
N GLN A 156 -15.67 -23.36 -47.64
CA GLN A 156 -16.35 -22.08 -47.43
C GLN A 156 -17.21 -21.69 -48.64
N ASN A 157 -16.70 -21.90 -49.86
CA ASN A 157 -17.48 -21.68 -51.09
C ASN A 157 -18.69 -22.63 -51.17
N ASP A 158 -18.58 -23.83 -50.57
CA ASP A 158 -19.67 -24.80 -50.47
C ASP A 158 -20.61 -24.55 -49.28
N GLY A 159 -20.42 -23.47 -48.52
CA GLY A 159 -21.33 -23.01 -47.46
C GLY A 159 -20.94 -23.37 -46.02
N ALA A 160 -19.81 -24.05 -45.80
CA ALA A 160 -19.25 -24.23 -44.46
C ALA A 160 -18.61 -22.94 -43.94
N PHE A 161 -18.35 -22.85 -42.63
CA PHE A 161 -17.72 -21.67 -42.01
C PHE A 161 -18.50 -20.38 -42.30
N SER A 162 -19.82 -20.46 -42.17
CA SER A 162 -20.82 -19.41 -42.41
C SER A 162 -20.54 -18.11 -41.63
N PHE A 163 -19.86 -18.20 -40.49
CA PHE A 163 -19.45 -17.03 -39.69
C PHE A 163 -18.16 -16.36 -40.19
N GLY A 164 -17.53 -16.90 -41.24
CA GLY A 164 -16.31 -16.39 -41.86
C GLY A 164 -15.04 -17.12 -41.44
N LEU A 165 -13.92 -16.74 -42.06
CA LEU A 165 -12.60 -17.30 -41.75
C LEU A 165 -11.85 -16.39 -40.77
N PRO A 166 -11.28 -16.94 -39.68
CA PRO A 166 -10.40 -16.22 -38.77
C PRO A 166 -9.02 -15.97 -39.41
N GLN A 167 -8.09 -15.38 -38.66
CA GLN A 167 -6.69 -15.31 -39.13
C GLN A 167 -6.09 -16.72 -39.26
N HIS A 168 -5.14 -16.93 -40.17
CA HIS A 168 -4.50 -18.23 -40.41
C HIS A 168 -3.90 -18.87 -39.14
N SER A 169 -3.45 -18.03 -38.19
CA SER A 169 -2.88 -18.45 -36.91
C SER A 169 -3.90 -18.82 -35.83
N ASP A 170 -5.21 -18.73 -36.11
CA ASP A 170 -6.29 -18.92 -35.13
C ASP A 170 -7.35 -19.89 -35.68
N GLY A 171 -7.10 -21.20 -35.55
CA GLY A 171 -8.02 -22.24 -36.02
C GLY A 171 -9.23 -22.52 -35.12
N ILE A 172 -9.25 -22.04 -33.87
CA ILE A 172 -10.27 -22.42 -32.86
C ILE A 172 -11.67 -22.02 -33.32
N TRP A 173 -11.82 -20.81 -33.89
CA TRP A 173 -13.11 -20.33 -34.38
C TRP A 173 -13.65 -21.12 -35.59
N LEU A 174 -12.80 -21.83 -36.35
CA LEU A 174 -13.26 -22.73 -37.42
C LEU A 174 -13.94 -23.97 -36.84
N PHE A 175 -13.35 -24.59 -35.80
CA PHE A 175 -13.98 -25.72 -35.09
C PHE A 175 -15.29 -25.32 -34.44
N ILE A 176 -15.34 -24.15 -33.78
CA ILE A 176 -16.58 -23.61 -33.20
C ILE A 176 -17.63 -23.34 -34.29
N SER A 177 -17.23 -22.78 -35.43
CA SER A 177 -18.16 -22.53 -36.55
C SER A 177 -18.77 -23.83 -37.07
N LEU A 178 -17.96 -24.87 -37.29
CA LEU A 178 -18.47 -26.19 -37.69
C LEU A 178 -19.35 -26.82 -36.59
N ALA A 179 -19.00 -26.66 -35.31
CA ALA A 179 -19.81 -27.13 -34.18
C ALA A 179 -21.21 -26.50 -34.18
N LEU A 180 -21.30 -25.20 -34.43
CA LEU A 180 -22.56 -24.47 -34.54
C LEU A 180 -23.38 -24.91 -35.76
N GLU A 181 -22.72 -25.17 -36.89
CA GLU A 181 -23.34 -25.65 -38.13
C GLU A 181 -23.83 -27.11 -38.04
N LYS A 182 -23.18 -27.94 -37.21
CA LYS A 182 -23.57 -29.34 -36.97
C LYS A 182 -24.75 -29.48 -36.01
N LEU A 183 -25.14 -28.42 -35.30
CA LEU A 183 -26.28 -28.47 -34.39
C LEU A 183 -27.58 -28.80 -35.15
N ARG A 184 -28.46 -29.55 -34.50
CA ARG A 184 -29.84 -29.73 -34.97
C ARG A 184 -30.46 -28.36 -35.30
N PRO A 185 -31.25 -28.23 -36.39
CA PRO A 185 -31.87 -26.96 -36.75
C PRO A 185 -32.70 -26.35 -35.62
N SER A 186 -32.69 -25.01 -35.53
CA SER A 186 -33.45 -24.26 -34.52
C SER A 186 -34.96 -24.55 -34.57
N SER A 187 -35.50 -24.79 -35.76
CA SER A 187 -36.89 -25.19 -36.02
C SER A 187 -37.27 -26.54 -35.39
N GLU A 188 -36.28 -27.42 -35.18
CA GLU A 188 -36.44 -28.74 -34.56
C GLU A 188 -36.05 -28.72 -33.08
N GLY A 189 -35.96 -27.53 -32.47
CA GLY A 189 -35.64 -27.35 -31.06
C GLY A 189 -34.17 -27.07 -30.77
N GLY A 190 -33.29 -27.11 -31.77
CA GLY A 190 -31.87 -26.73 -31.64
C GLY A 190 -31.02 -27.66 -30.78
N GLY A 191 -29.76 -27.28 -30.58
CA GLY A 191 -28.75 -27.97 -29.77
C GLY A 191 -27.83 -26.99 -29.03
N ARG A 192 -26.75 -27.51 -28.46
CA ARG A 192 -25.81 -26.75 -27.62
C ARG A 192 -24.36 -27.13 -27.88
N VAL A 193 -23.47 -26.16 -27.89
CA VAL A 193 -22.01 -26.37 -27.95
C VAL A 193 -21.38 -26.01 -26.61
N ALA A 194 -20.48 -26.83 -26.11
CA ALA A 194 -19.57 -26.51 -25.01
C ALA A 194 -18.13 -26.55 -25.54
N ALA A 195 -17.42 -25.42 -25.49
CA ALA A 195 -16.08 -25.30 -26.02
C ALA A 195 -15.10 -24.84 -24.94
N VAL A 196 -13.94 -25.49 -24.86
CA VAL A 196 -12.80 -25.00 -24.08
C VAL A 196 -11.92 -24.16 -25.00
N VAL A 197 -11.65 -22.92 -24.59
CA VAL A 197 -10.83 -21.99 -25.39
C VAL A 197 -9.75 -21.36 -24.52
N ASN A 198 -8.67 -20.98 -25.19
CA ASN A 198 -7.58 -20.26 -24.57
C ASN A 198 -7.83 -18.73 -24.62
N PRO A 199 -7.13 -17.96 -23.79
CA PRO A 199 -7.44 -16.55 -23.58
C PRO A 199 -7.28 -15.64 -24.82
N SER A 200 -6.50 -16.04 -25.84
CA SER A 200 -6.34 -15.27 -27.07
C SER A 200 -7.60 -15.32 -27.95
N THR A 201 -8.34 -16.43 -27.94
CA THR A 201 -9.57 -16.62 -28.72
C THR A 201 -10.67 -15.62 -28.35
N LEU A 202 -10.69 -15.17 -27.09
CA LEU A 202 -11.71 -14.26 -26.56
C LEU A 202 -11.54 -12.80 -27.01
N SER A 203 -10.31 -12.38 -27.34
CA SER A 203 -9.95 -10.96 -27.50
C SER A 203 -9.15 -10.65 -28.77
N SER A 204 -8.84 -11.65 -29.60
CA SER A 204 -8.14 -11.48 -30.88
C SER A 204 -8.88 -10.49 -31.80
N SER A 205 -8.13 -9.62 -32.48
CA SER A 205 -8.70 -8.58 -33.37
C SER A 205 -8.69 -9.03 -34.84
N GLY A 206 -9.13 -8.16 -35.76
CA GLY A 206 -9.12 -8.46 -37.20
C GLY A 206 -10.17 -9.50 -37.60
N ALA A 207 -9.79 -10.43 -38.48
CA ALA A 207 -10.70 -11.44 -39.04
C ALA A 207 -11.26 -12.38 -37.96
N SER A 208 -10.43 -12.84 -37.00
CA SER A 208 -10.90 -13.65 -35.87
C SER A 208 -11.94 -12.92 -35.01
N GLY A 209 -11.73 -11.62 -34.76
CA GLY A 209 -12.70 -10.78 -34.07
C GLY A 209 -14.02 -10.63 -34.83
N ALA A 210 -13.98 -10.57 -36.17
CA ALA A 210 -15.16 -10.50 -37.01
C ALA A 210 -16.01 -11.79 -36.97
N VAL A 211 -15.37 -12.97 -36.97
CA VAL A 211 -16.07 -14.26 -36.81
C VAL A 211 -16.81 -14.30 -35.47
N ARG A 212 -16.09 -13.98 -34.38
CA ARG A 212 -16.67 -13.90 -33.03
C ARG A 212 -17.83 -12.91 -32.96
N GLN A 213 -17.69 -11.75 -33.58
CA GLN A 213 -18.75 -10.74 -33.65
C GLN A 213 -20.01 -11.28 -34.33
N ARG A 214 -19.88 -11.93 -35.51
CA ARG A 214 -21.04 -12.52 -36.21
C ARG A 214 -21.75 -13.58 -35.38
N ILE A 215 -21.01 -14.40 -34.64
CA ILE A 215 -21.58 -15.42 -33.73
C ILE A 215 -22.39 -14.77 -32.59
N VAL A 216 -21.87 -13.69 -32.01
CA VAL A 216 -22.58 -12.94 -30.95
C VAL A 216 -23.80 -12.20 -31.51
N GLU A 217 -23.69 -11.58 -32.69
CA GLU A 217 -24.80 -10.92 -33.39
C GLU A 217 -25.90 -11.90 -33.80
N ALA A 218 -25.55 -13.14 -34.13
CA ALA A 218 -26.50 -14.23 -34.36
C ALA A 218 -27.23 -14.71 -33.09
N GLY A 219 -26.87 -14.18 -31.91
CA GLY A 219 -27.47 -14.53 -30.63
C GLY A 219 -27.06 -15.90 -30.09
N LEU A 220 -26.02 -16.52 -30.65
CA LEU A 220 -25.64 -17.90 -30.32
C LEU A 220 -24.87 -18.02 -29.00
N LEU A 221 -24.20 -16.95 -28.55
CA LEU A 221 -23.43 -16.96 -27.31
C LEU A 221 -24.35 -17.07 -26.08
N GLU A 222 -24.10 -18.08 -25.26
CA GLU A 222 -24.87 -18.34 -24.04
C GLU A 222 -24.10 -18.00 -22.77
N SER A 223 -22.83 -18.43 -22.68
CA SER A 223 -22.00 -18.11 -21.51
C SER A 223 -20.51 -18.05 -21.78
N VAL A 224 -19.79 -17.32 -20.94
CA VAL A 224 -18.33 -17.35 -20.84
C VAL A 224 -17.91 -17.54 -19.38
N THR A 225 -17.27 -18.66 -19.07
CA THR A 225 -16.82 -19.00 -17.72
C THR A 225 -15.30 -19.09 -17.70
N ARG A 226 -14.63 -18.29 -16.86
CA ARG A 226 -13.21 -18.46 -16.56
C ARG A 226 -13.03 -19.64 -15.61
N LEU A 227 -12.19 -20.59 -15.99
CA LEU A 227 -11.85 -21.77 -15.18
C LEU A 227 -10.58 -21.49 -14.35
N PRO A 228 -10.31 -22.27 -13.28
CA PRO A 228 -9.03 -22.26 -12.61
C PRO A 228 -7.84 -22.46 -13.55
N ASP A 229 -6.74 -21.74 -13.30
CA ASP A 229 -5.49 -21.92 -14.05
C ASP A 229 -4.87 -23.27 -13.68
N GLY A 230 -4.21 -23.96 -14.63
CA GLY A 230 -3.52 -25.23 -14.37
C GLY A 230 -4.42 -26.48 -14.32
N LEU A 231 -5.64 -26.40 -14.86
CA LEU A 231 -6.50 -27.59 -15.07
C LEU A 231 -6.05 -28.45 -16.25
N ALA A 232 -5.27 -27.89 -17.18
CA ALA A 232 -4.66 -28.65 -18.26
C ALA A 232 -3.43 -29.40 -17.74
N PRO A 233 -3.20 -30.67 -18.13
CA PRO A 233 -2.10 -31.47 -17.58
C PRO A 233 -0.70 -30.87 -17.81
N ASP A 234 -0.52 -30.18 -18.95
CA ASP A 234 0.80 -29.79 -19.45
C ASP A 234 1.04 -28.27 -19.46
N THR A 235 0.10 -27.47 -18.91
CA THR A 235 0.23 -26.01 -18.93
C THR A 235 -0.57 -25.29 -17.84
N ASN A 236 -0.03 -24.16 -17.39
CA ASN A 236 -0.71 -23.21 -16.49
C ASN A 236 -1.47 -22.11 -17.25
N ILE A 237 -1.71 -22.28 -18.55
CA ILE A 237 -2.53 -21.33 -19.33
C ILE A 237 -3.95 -21.30 -18.73
N PRO A 238 -4.50 -20.11 -18.39
CA PRO A 238 -5.91 -19.98 -18.00
C PRO A 238 -6.81 -20.50 -19.12
N LEU A 239 -7.91 -21.17 -18.79
CA LEU A 239 -8.86 -21.70 -19.78
C LEU A 239 -10.27 -21.17 -19.53
N TYR A 240 -11.08 -21.18 -20.57
CA TYR A 240 -12.45 -20.69 -20.52
C TYR A 240 -13.40 -21.73 -21.10
N LEU A 241 -14.50 -21.99 -20.40
CA LEU A 241 -15.64 -22.71 -20.95
C LEU A 241 -16.59 -21.69 -21.59
N VAL A 242 -16.76 -21.79 -22.89
CA VAL A 242 -17.73 -20.99 -23.65
C VAL A 242 -18.86 -21.91 -24.09
N THR A 243 -20.10 -21.53 -23.79
CA THR A 243 -21.28 -22.28 -24.25
C THR A 243 -22.07 -21.48 -25.27
N PHE A 244 -22.62 -22.20 -26.25
CA PHE A 244 -23.44 -21.64 -27.32
C PHE A 244 -24.74 -22.44 -27.48
N SER A 245 -25.81 -21.79 -27.92
CA SER A 245 -27.12 -22.40 -28.14
C SER A 245 -27.79 -21.78 -29.37
N ASN A 246 -28.25 -22.61 -30.31
CA ASN A 246 -29.10 -22.18 -31.41
C ASN A 246 -30.59 -22.39 -31.12
N ARG A 247 -30.96 -22.63 -29.85
CA ARG A 247 -32.37 -22.81 -29.46
C ARG A 247 -33.11 -21.48 -29.53
N PRO A 248 -34.35 -21.42 -30.06
CA PRO A 248 -35.05 -20.15 -30.30
C PRO A 248 -35.18 -19.25 -29.05
N LYS A 249 -35.38 -19.86 -27.88
CA LYS A 249 -35.51 -19.15 -26.59
C LYS A 249 -34.21 -18.58 -26.06
N ASP A 250 -33.07 -18.99 -26.58
CA ASP A 250 -31.75 -18.53 -26.16
C ASP A 250 -31.27 -17.41 -27.08
N MET A 251 -31.41 -17.62 -28.40
CA MET A 251 -31.03 -16.64 -29.43
C MET A 251 -31.74 -15.29 -29.29
N SER A 252 -32.98 -15.29 -28.80
CA SER A 252 -33.79 -14.08 -28.64
C SER A 252 -33.53 -13.31 -27.33
N ARG A 253 -32.66 -13.80 -26.44
CA ARG A 253 -32.48 -13.19 -25.10
C ARG A 253 -31.65 -11.91 -25.10
N GLY A 254 -30.70 -11.79 -26.02
CA GLY A 254 -29.71 -10.70 -26.02
C GLY A 254 -28.85 -10.65 -24.75
N LYS A 255 -28.74 -11.77 -24.01
CA LYS A 255 -28.05 -11.88 -22.72
C LYS A 255 -27.16 -13.11 -22.68
N ALA A 256 -26.06 -13.00 -21.97
CA ALA A 256 -25.14 -14.10 -21.69
C ALA A 256 -24.82 -14.17 -20.20
N MET A 257 -24.50 -15.37 -19.72
CA MET A 257 -23.93 -15.55 -18.40
C MET A 257 -22.41 -15.40 -18.43
N ILE A 258 -21.86 -14.67 -17.48
CA ILE A 258 -20.42 -14.69 -17.19
C ILE A 258 -20.19 -15.33 -15.83
N ALA A 259 -19.07 -16.04 -15.69
CA ALA A 259 -18.64 -16.56 -14.40
C ALA A 259 -17.12 -16.53 -14.25
N ASP A 260 -16.63 -16.29 -13.04
CA ASP A 260 -15.21 -16.37 -12.70
C ASP A 260 -14.98 -17.40 -11.59
N LEU A 261 -14.44 -18.56 -11.97
CA LEU A 261 -14.12 -19.66 -11.07
C LEU A 261 -12.61 -19.78 -10.84
N GLN A 262 -11.81 -18.75 -11.15
CA GLN A 262 -10.35 -18.83 -11.08
C GLN A 262 -9.81 -19.30 -9.71
N THR A 263 -10.53 -19.00 -8.63
CA THR A 263 -10.15 -19.34 -7.24
C THR A 263 -10.66 -20.70 -6.79
N GLU A 264 -11.51 -21.36 -7.58
CA GLU A 264 -12.20 -22.59 -7.17
C GLU A 264 -11.39 -23.83 -7.58
N PHE A 265 -10.28 -24.06 -6.90
CA PHE A 265 -9.45 -25.25 -7.13
C PHE A 265 -8.91 -25.85 -5.83
N THR A 266 -8.63 -27.15 -5.90
CA THR A 266 -7.81 -27.89 -4.95
C THR A 266 -6.53 -28.32 -5.64
N THR A 267 -5.42 -28.41 -4.89
CA THR A 267 -4.14 -28.89 -5.43
C THR A 267 -3.79 -30.22 -4.79
N GLU A 268 -3.70 -31.28 -5.59
CA GLU A 268 -3.27 -32.60 -5.15
C GLU A 268 -2.17 -33.11 -6.08
N GLY A 269 -1.06 -33.58 -5.52
CA GLY A 269 0.09 -34.07 -6.31
C GLY A 269 0.69 -33.05 -7.27
N GLY A 270 0.53 -31.74 -7.01
CA GLY A 270 0.99 -30.66 -7.89
C GLY A 270 0.06 -30.35 -9.07
N ARG A 271 -1.09 -31.02 -9.18
CA ARG A 271 -2.13 -30.76 -10.19
C ARG A 271 -3.31 -30.06 -9.56
N ARG A 272 -3.90 -29.12 -10.31
CA ARG A 272 -5.12 -28.43 -9.88
C ARG A 272 -6.35 -29.15 -10.40
N THR A 273 -7.35 -29.29 -9.54
CA THR A 273 -8.65 -29.86 -9.86
C THR A 273 -9.75 -28.92 -9.36
N MET A 274 -10.88 -28.90 -10.06
CA MET A 274 -12.03 -28.09 -9.64
C MET A 274 -12.92 -28.93 -8.70
N PRO A 275 -13.30 -28.43 -7.51
CA PRO A 275 -14.10 -29.18 -6.56
C PRO A 275 -15.57 -29.30 -7.03
N VAL A 276 -16.28 -30.34 -6.59
CA VAL A 276 -17.65 -30.66 -7.03
C VAL A 276 -18.64 -29.52 -6.79
N ASN A 277 -18.51 -28.79 -5.69
CA ASN A 277 -19.34 -27.62 -5.39
C ASN A 277 -19.21 -26.51 -6.45
N ALA A 278 -18.02 -26.29 -7.01
CA ALA A 278 -17.79 -25.31 -8.07
C ALA A 278 -18.47 -25.72 -9.38
N PHE A 279 -18.45 -27.01 -9.73
CA PHE A 279 -19.23 -27.53 -10.84
C PHE A 279 -20.75 -27.38 -10.63
N ARG A 280 -21.25 -27.59 -9.40
CA ARG A 280 -22.68 -27.36 -9.07
C ARG A 280 -23.06 -25.88 -9.17
N GLU A 281 -22.17 -24.97 -8.76
CA GLU A 281 -22.37 -23.53 -8.92
C GLU A 281 -22.43 -23.14 -10.41
N LEU A 282 -21.49 -23.64 -11.22
CA LEU A 282 -21.47 -23.47 -12.67
C LEU A 282 -22.76 -23.98 -13.32
N GLU A 283 -23.15 -25.21 -13.01
CA GLU A 283 -24.38 -25.83 -13.49
C GLU A 283 -25.61 -24.99 -13.16
N THR A 284 -25.72 -24.55 -11.89
CA THR A 284 -26.87 -23.79 -11.42
C THR A 284 -26.95 -22.44 -12.12
N GLY A 285 -25.81 -21.77 -12.33
CA GLY A 285 -25.74 -20.53 -13.10
C GLY A 285 -26.24 -20.74 -14.53
N LEU A 286 -25.67 -21.74 -15.24
CA LEU A 286 -26.03 -22.05 -16.62
C LEU A 286 -27.52 -22.41 -16.76
N ARG A 287 -28.03 -23.28 -15.87
CA ARG A 287 -29.42 -23.74 -15.91
C ARG A 287 -30.42 -22.64 -15.61
N SER A 288 -30.21 -21.94 -14.50
CA SER A 288 -31.22 -21.02 -13.96
C SER A 288 -31.17 -19.63 -14.58
N GLY A 289 -30.00 -19.22 -15.12
CA GLY A 289 -29.77 -17.86 -15.57
C GLY A 289 -29.96 -16.83 -14.46
N LYS A 290 -29.73 -17.20 -13.18
CA LYS A 290 -29.82 -16.31 -12.03
C LYS A 290 -28.41 -15.95 -11.53
N PRO A 291 -28.17 -14.70 -11.11
CA PRO A 291 -26.91 -14.31 -10.49
C PRO A 291 -26.59 -15.16 -9.25
N GLY A 292 -25.37 -15.65 -9.17
CA GLY A 292 -24.80 -16.33 -8.01
C GLY A 292 -23.61 -15.56 -7.41
N PRO A 293 -22.87 -16.14 -6.46
CA PRO A 293 -21.69 -15.51 -5.88
C PRO A 293 -20.68 -15.08 -6.96
N ARG A 294 -20.37 -16.00 -7.89
CA ARG A 294 -19.31 -15.82 -8.91
C ARG A 294 -19.81 -15.71 -10.33
N ASN A 295 -21.13 -15.62 -10.54
CA ASN A 295 -21.71 -15.47 -11.87
C ASN A 295 -22.65 -14.27 -11.97
N ARG A 296 -22.78 -13.71 -13.18
CA ARG A 296 -23.67 -12.59 -13.50
C ARG A 296 -24.35 -12.85 -14.84
N ILE A 297 -25.54 -12.26 -15.04
CA ILE A 297 -26.17 -12.18 -16.35
C ILE A 297 -26.02 -10.76 -16.87
N ILE A 298 -25.44 -10.64 -18.06
CA ILE A 298 -25.18 -9.37 -18.72
C ILE A 298 -25.88 -9.32 -20.07
N THR A 299 -26.15 -8.13 -20.57
CA THR A 299 -26.52 -7.98 -21.99
C THR A 299 -25.29 -8.24 -22.85
N VAL A 300 -25.46 -8.81 -24.04
CA VAL A 300 -24.31 -9.10 -24.94
C VAL A 300 -23.53 -7.84 -25.34
N ARG A 301 -24.17 -6.66 -25.28
CA ARG A 301 -23.53 -5.34 -25.45
C ARG A 301 -22.44 -5.07 -24.40
N HIS A 302 -22.46 -5.73 -23.24
CA HIS A 302 -21.37 -5.59 -22.27
C HIS A 302 -20.03 -6.14 -22.80
N PHE A 303 -20.05 -7.04 -23.79
CA PHE A 303 -18.84 -7.51 -24.48
C PHE A 303 -18.38 -6.55 -25.59
N THR A 304 -19.10 -5.46 -25.84
CA THR A 304 -18.69 -4.46 -26.83
C THR A 304 -17.41 -3.78 -26.36
N ARG A 305 -16.37 -3.93 -27.17
CA ARG A 305 -15.09 -3.26 -27.07
C ARG A 305 -15.00 -2.22 -28.18
N ARG A 306 -14.71 -0.98 -27.86
CA ARG A 306 -14.42 0.06 -28.86
C ARG A 306 -12.96 0.46 -28.80
N ASP A 307 -12.30 0.44 -29.94
CA ASP A 307 -10.93 0.91 -30.11
C ASP A 307 -10.96 2.20 -30.92
N GLY A 308 -10.56 3.32 -30.31
CA GLY A 308 -10.48 4.64 -30.94
C GLY A 308 -9.04 5.15 -30.99
N ILE A 309 -8.81 6.18 -31.79
CA ILE A 309 -7.56 6.93 -31.81
C ILE A 309 -7.85 8.32 -31.26
N LEU A 310 -7.08 8.73 -30.25
CA LEU A 310 -7.09 10.07 -29.70
C LEU A 310 -5.82 10.80 -30.13
N ALA A 311 -5.89 12.12 -30.22
CA ALA A 311 -4.74 12.97 -30.46
C ALA A 311 -4.80 14.27 -29.66
N ARG A 312 -3.63 14.84 -29.40
CA ARG A 312 -3.43 16.18 -28.81
C ARG A 312 -2.30 16.88 -29.53
N THR A 313 -2.47 18.17 -29.81
CA THR A 313 -1.40 19.04 -30.30
C THR A 313 -0.73 19.75 -29.13
N VAL A 314 0.60 19.68 -29.04
CA VAL A 314 1.40 20.38 -28.03
C VAL A 314 1.93 21.72 -28.57
N ASN A 315 2.52 22.55 -27.69
CA ASN A 315 2.86 23.96 -27.97
C ASN A 315 3.76 24.19 -29.21
N ASP A 316 4.59 23.21 -29.59
CA ASP A 316 5.46 23.28 -30.78
C ASP A 316 4.78 22.80 -32.08
N GLY A 317 3.46 22.59 -32.07
CA GLY A 317 2.68 22.10 -33.21
C GLY A 317 2.81 20.59 -33.45
N MET A 318 3.57 19.87 -32.61
CA MET A 318 3.68 18.41 -32.69
C MET A 318 2.37 17.74 -32.27
N GLN A 319 1.94 16.73 -33.03
CA GLN A 319 0.74 15.94 -32.74
C GLN A 319 1.12 14.62 -32.05
N LEU A 320 0.65 14.44 -30.83
CA LEU A 320 0.73 13.19 -30.09
C LEU A 320 -0.53 12.38 -30.36
N SER A 321 -0.42 11.08 -30.65
CA SER A 321 -1.59 10.22 -30.87
C SER A 321 -1.46 8.87 -30.16
N TRP A 322 -2.59 8.33 -29.72
CA TRP A 322 -2.63 7.05 -29.01
C TRP A 322 -3.95 6.33 -29.20
N ARG A 323 -3.91 5.01 -29.01
CA ARG A 323 -5.11 4.18 -29.03
C ARG A 323 -5.74 4.18 -27.64
N VAL A 324 -7.06 4.33 -27.62
CA VAL A 324 -7.88 4.14 -26.42
C VAL A 324 -8.83 2.98 -26.65
N THR A 325 -9.03 2.16 -25.63
CA THR A 325 -9.98 1.05 -25.67
C THR A 325 -11.01 1.24 -24.56
N THR A 326 -12.29 1.22 -24.92
CA THR A 326 -13.39 1.19 -23.95
C THR A 326 -14.14 -0.13 -24.04
N TYR A 327 -14.83 -0.49 -22.95
CA TYR A 327 -15.59 -1.73 -22.81
C TYR A 327 -17.03 -1.43 -22.40
N ALA A 328 -17.85 -2.47 -22.30
CA ALA A 328 -19.23 -2.38 -21.85
C ALA A 328 -20.07 -1.36 -22.63
N ASP A 329 -19.88 -1.30 -23.95
CA ASP A 329 -20.61 -0.39 -24.85
C ASP A 329 -20.38 1.11 -24.55
N THR A 330 -19.29 1.45 -23.86
CA THR A 330 -18.94 2.85 -23.55
C THR A 330 -18.52 3.57 -24.85
N PRO A 331 -19.18 4.66 -25.26
CA PRO A 331 -18.79 5.44 -26.44
C PRO A 331 -17.40 6.07 -26.30
N ILE A 332 -16.72 6.29 -27.43
CA ILE A 332 -15.52 7.12 -27.53
C ILE A 332 -15.91 8.35 -28.35
N ASP A 333 -16.48 9.33 -27.66
CA ASP A 333 -16.97 10.60 -28.21
C ASP A 333 -16.40 11.79 -27.41
N SER A 334 -16.85 13.01 -27.74
CA SER A 334 -16.41 14.21 -27.02
C SER A 334 -16.74 14.16 -25.53
N HIS A 335 -17.85 13.55 -25.12
CA HIS A 335 -18.22 13.42 -23.71
C HIS A 335 -17.28 12.47 -22.97
N PHE A 336 -16.92 11.34 -23.59
CA PHE A 336 -15.89 10.43 -23.08
C PHE A 336 -14.55 11.16 -22.89
N VAL A 337 -14.12 11.94 -23.88
CA VAL A 337 -12.86 12.71 -23.82
C VAL A 337 -12.90 13.75 -22.69
N GLU A 338 -13.97 14.53 -22.58
CA GLU A 338 -14.13 15.53 -21.52
C GLU A 338 -14.15 14.89 -20.12
N SER A 339 -14.84 13.76 -19.96
CA SER A 339 -14.90 13.05 -18.67
C SER A 339 -13.55 12.42 -18.29
N ARG A 340 -12.77 11.93 -19.25
CA ARG A 340 -11.50 11.23 -19.00
C ARG A 340 -10.31 12.18 -18.83
N TYR A 341 -10.28 13.29 -19.56
CA TYR A 341 -9.12 14.20 -19.61
C TYR A 341 -9.40 15.60 -19.06
N GLY A 342 -10.66 15.95 -18.84
CA GLY A 342 -11.10 17.28 -18.45
C GLY A 342 -11.33 18.22 -19.62
N GLN A 343 -12.10 19.28 -19.35
CA GLN A 343 -12.32 20.40 -20.25
C GLN A 343 -11.00 21.09 -20.59
N ALA A 344 -10.82 21.48 -21.86
CA ALA A 344 -9.61 22.12 -22.38
C ALA A 344 -8.31 21.27 -22.30
N SER A 345 -8.41 19.94 -22.22
CA SER A 345 -7.24 19.05 -22.26
C SER A 345 -6.48 19.06 -23.61
N GLY A 346 -7.09 19.60 -24.67
CA GLY A 346 -6.57 19.57 -26.03
C GLY A 346 -6.61 18.19 -26.69
N VAL A 347 -7.19 17.20 -26.01
CA VAL A 347 -7.38 15.84 -26.55
C VAL A 347 -8.65 15.81 -27.41
N SER A 348 -8.59 15.16 -28.56
CA SER A 348 -9.72 14.97 -29.46
C SER A 348 -9.73 13.57 -30.06
N VAL A 349 -10.93 13.08 -30.43
CA VAL A 349 -11.08 11.84 -31.20
C VAL A 349 -10.67 12.10 -32.65
N VAL A 350 -9.76 11.29 -33.20
CA VAL A 350 -9.25 11.42 -34.57
C VAL A 350 -10.23 10.82 -35.58
N ASP A 351 -10.70 9.61 -35.30
CA ASP A 351 -11.57 8.82 -36.18
C ASP A 351 -12.68 8.12 -35.38
N ALA A 352 -13.74 7.69 -36.09
CA ALA A 352 -14.79 6.88 -35.49
C ALA A 352 -14.20 5.60 -34.87
N ALA A 353 -14.56 5.34 -33.61
CA ALA A 353 -14.06 4.17 -32.91
C ALA A 353 -14.54 2.88 -33.56
N ARG A 354 -13.62 1.93 -33.71
CA ARG A 354 -13.91 0.61 -34.24
C ARG A 354 -14.55 -0.25 -33.15
N GLU A 355 -15.74 -0.75 -33.43
CA GLU A 355 -16.42 -1.70 -32.57
C GLU A 355 -15.95 -3.13 -32.83
N THR A 356 -15.67 -3.87 -31.76
CA THR A 356 -15.37 -5.30 -31.78
C THR A 356 -16.01 -5.97 -30.56
N VAL A 357 -15.97 -7.30 -30.49
CA VAL A 357 -16.46 -8.08 -29.34
C VAL A 357 -15.28 -8.64 -28.57
N ASP A 358 -15.19 -8.39 -27.27
CA ASP A 358 -14.23 -9.00 -26.34
C ASP A 358 -14.98 -9.82 -25.31
N LEU A 359 -14.75 -11.14 -25.31
CA LEU A 359 -15.47 -12.08 -24.46
C LEU A 359 -14.78 -12.33 -23.11
N ASP A 360 -13.66 -11.68 -22.79
CA ASP A 360 -12.93 -11.91 -21.55
C ASP A 360 -13.73 -11.42 -20.32
N PRO A 361 -14.24 -12.31 -19.44
CA PRO A 361 -15.09 -11.94 -18.32
C PRO A 361 -14.35 -11.14 -17.24
N SER A 362 -13.01 -11.21 -17.19
CA SER A 362 -12.21 -10.46 -16.19
C SER A 362 -12.42 -8.95 -16.29
N ARG A 363 -12.73 -8.44 -17.49
CA ARG A 363 -13.01 -7.01 -17.74
C ARG A 363 -14.29 -6.51 -17.09
N ILE A 364 -15.18 -7.41 -16.69
CA ILE A 364 -16.48 -7.07 -16.11
C ILE A 364 -16.40 -7.07 -14.57
N PHE A 365 -15.45 -7.81 -14.00
CA PHE A 365 -15.28 -7.93 -12.55
C PHE A 365 -14.23 -6.99 -11.95
N GLY A 366 -13.36 -6.35 -12.76
CA GLY A 366 -12.28 -5.48 -12.25
C GLY A 366 -12.28 -4.08 -12.87
N ASP A 367 -12.55 -3.04 -12.06
CA ASP A 367 -12.22 -1.66 -12.40
C ASP A 367 -11.72 -0.87 -11.18
N ASP A 368 -10.51 -1.22 -10.72
CA ASP A 368 -9.80 -0.55 -9.61
C ASP A 368 -9.41 0.91 -9.96
N SER A 369 -9.63 1.35 -11.21
CA SER A 369 -9.28 2.72 -11.64
C SER A 369 -10.15 3.78 -10.97
N ARG A 370 -11.40 3.45 -10.66
CA ARG A 370 -12.34 4.35 -10.01
C ARG A 370 -11.94 4.67 -8.58
N ASP A 371 -11.41 3.70 -7.86
CA ASP A 371 -11.00 3.89 -6.48
C ASP A 371 -9.73 4.75 -6.39
N LEU A 372 -8.79 4.58 -7.31
CA LEU A 372 -7.62 5.46 -7.41
C LEU A 372 -8.02 6.91 -7.75
N ILE A 373 -8.93 7.11 -8.72
CA ILE A 373 -9.42 8.45 -9.08
C ILE A 373 -10.12 9.09 -7.88
N LYS A 374 -11.05 8.38 -7.22
CA LYS A 374 -11.74 8.86 -6.02
C LYS A 374 -10.77 9.19 -4.89
N GLY A 375 -9.72 8.39 -4.71
CA GLY A 375 -8.70 8.63 -3.70
C GLY A 375 -7.93 9.93 -3.94
N ILE A 376 -7.56 10.22 -5.19
CA ILE A 376 -6.93 11.49 -5.57
C ILE A 376 -7.92 12.65 -5.42
N GLU A 377 -9.17 12.49 -5.89
CA GLU A 377 -10.17 13.56 -5.83
C GLU A 377 -10.60 13.89 -4.39
N ALA A 378 -10.53 12.92 -3.46
CA ALA A 378 -10.82 13.12 -2.05
C ALA A 378 -9.83 14.07 -1.35
N THR A 379 -8.62 14.28 -1.90
CA THR A 379 -7.67 15.29 -1.40
C THR A 379 -7.96 16.69 -1.94
N GLY A 380 -8.98 16.85 -2.79
CA GLY A 380 -9.28 18.08 -3.51
C GLY A 380 -8.42 18.28 -4.77
N TRP A 381 -7.57 17.31 -5.12
CA TRP A 381 -6.72 17.40 -6.31
C TRP A 381 -7.42 16.83 -7.55
N ARG A 382 -7.05 17.35 -8.73
CA ARG A 382 -7.56 16.81 -9.98
C ARG A 382 -6.78 15.57 -10.37
N ALA A 383 -7.46 14.47 -10.66
CA ALA A 383 -6.85 13.30 -11.28
C ALA A 383 -6.78 13.50 -12.81
N ARG A 384 -5.62 13.30 -13.41
CA ARG A 384 -5.43 13.38 -14.87
C ARG A 384 -4.64 12.18 -15.40
N ARG A 385 -4.81 11.86 -16.68
CA ARG A 385 -3.95 10.89 -17.38
C ARG A 385 -2.66 11.57 -17.83
N LEU A 386 -1.52 10.89 -17.67
CA LEU A 386 -0.21 11.44 -18.03
C LEU A 386 -0.13 11.80 -19.52
N SER A 387 -0.81 11.07 -20.42
CA SER A 387 -0.92 11.41 -21.85
C SER A 387 -1.36 12.85 -22.13
N SER A 388 -2.14 13.46 -21.23
CA SER A 388 -2.60 14.85 -21.33
C SER A 388 -1.66 15.89 -20.70
N LEU A 389 -0.51 15.46 -20.18
CA LEU A 389 0.44 16.24 -19.38
C LEU A 389 1.89 16.13 -19.89
N ILE A 390 2.13 15.41 -20.97
CA ILE A 390 3.46 15.25 -21.58
C ILE A 390 3.65 16.21 -22.76
N ALA A 391 4.89 16.65 -22.95
CA ALA A 391 5.30 17.49 -24.07
C ALA A 391 5.76 16.65 -25.27
N THR A 392 6.32 15.46 -25.04
CA THR A 392 6.79 14.54 -26.09
C THR A 392 6.35 13.10 -25.88
N GLU A 393 6.43 12.28 -26.92
CA GLU A 393 6.25 10.84 -26.78
C GLU A 393 7.28 10.26 -25.79
N PRO A 394 6.89 9.33 -24.90
CA PRO A 394 7.85 8.66 -24.02
C PRO A 394 8.83 7.81 -24.84
N VAL A 395 10.09 7.76 -24.42
CA VAL A 395 11.14 7.00 -25.10
C VAL A 395 11.78 6.00 -24.12
N SER A 396 11.97 4.75 -24.55
CA SER A 396 12.66 3.74 -23.74
C SER A 396 14.17 3.80 -23.94
N VAL A 397 14.89 4.26 -22.91
CA VAL A 397 16.34 4.43 -22.89
C VAL A 397 16.99 3.46 -21.89
N LYS A 398 18.31 3.27 -21.97
CA LYS A 398 19.05 2.55 -20.92
C LYS A 398 19.29 3.48 -19.75
N ALA A 399 19.29 2.95 -18.52
CA ALA A 399 19.69 3.69 -17.32
C ALA A 399 21.22 3.88 -17.27
N THR A 400 21.79 4.54 -18.28
CA THR A 400 23.21 4.92 -18.34
C THR A 400 23.30 6.44 -18.25
N GLY A 401 24.39 6.97 -17.65
CA GLY A 401 24.57 8.37 -17.24
C GLY A 401 24.68 9.41 -18.36
N ASP A 402 23.91 9.24 -19.44
CA ASP A 402 23.75 10.22 -20.51
C ASP A 402 23.12 11.51 -19.95
N THR A 403 23.53 12.65 -20.49
CA THR A 403 22.97 13.97 -20.15
C THR A 403 21.69 14.19 -20.93
N PHE A 404 20.60 14.44 -20.21
CA PHE A 404 19.28 14.71 -20.78
C PHE A 404 18.86 16.15 -20.48
N PRO A 405 17.96 16.74 -21.30
CA PRO A 405 17.35 18.04 -21.02
C PRO A 405 16.75 18.14 -19.61
N ASP A 406 16.86 19.33 -19.01
CA ASP A 406 16.22 19.65 -17.73
C ASP A 406 14.70 19.46 -17.81
N GLY A 407 14.11 18.96 -16.73
CA GLY A 407 12.67 18.71 -16.64
C GLY A 407 12.20 17.32 -17.09
N GLN A 408 13.14 16.40 -17.39
CA GLN A 408 12.82 15.01 -17.69
C GLN A 408 12.59 14.15 -16.45
N LEU A 409 11.67 13.20 -16.61
CA LEU A 409 11.36 12.17 -15.62
C LEU A 409 11.73 10.80 -16.19
N PHE A 410 12.42 10.00 -15.38
CA PHE A 410 12.83 8.64 -15.70
C PHE A 410 12.00 7.64 -14.90
N ILE A 411 11.14 6.90 -15.59
CA ILE A 411 10.25 5.91 -14.97
C ILE A 411 10.75 4.49 -15.32
N PRO A 412 11.10 3.66 -14.33
CA PRO A 412 11.55 2.30 -14.60
C PRO A 412 10.42 1.44 -15.15
N THR A 413 10.75 0.58 -16.12
CA THR A 413 9.77 -0.34 -16.73
C THR A 413 9.59 -1.63 -15.92
N ASN A 414 10.41 -1.86 -14.89
CA ASN A 414 10.32 -3.00 -13.99
C ASN A 414 9.56 -2.63 -12.70
N ARG A 415 9.11 -3.65 -11.94
CA ARG A 415 8.24 -3.45 -10.76
C ARG A 415 8.95 -2.90 -9.52
N GLU A 416 10.28 -2.81 -9.52
CA GLU A 416 11.09 -2.57 -8.31
C GLU A 416 11.95 -1.29 -8.37
N GLY A 417 11.97 -0.56 -9.49
CA GLY A 417 12.75 0.68 -9.61
C GLY A 417 12.04 1.93 -9.05
N LYS A 418 12.84 2.93 -8.65
CA LYS A 418 12.37 4.27 -8.27
C LYS A 418 12.29 5.19 -9.49
N VAL A 419 11.26 6.03 -9.53
CA VAL A 419 11.16 7.15 -10.47
C VAL A 419 12.09 8.26 -10.02
N ALA A 420 12.82 8.88 -10.95
CA ALA A 420 13.77 9.94 -10.64
C ALA A 420 13.84 10.99 -11.75
N THR A 421 14.36 12.17 -11.42
CA THR A 421 14.69 13.25 -12.38
C THR A 421 16.08 13.06 -13.00
N ALA A 422 16.88 12.13 -12.49
CA ALA A 422 18.17 11.71 -13.05
C ALA A 422 18.16 10.20 -13.38
N SER A 423 18.63 9.83 -14.58
CA SER A 423 18.60 8.44 -15.06
C SER A 423 19.38 7.47 -14.17
N SER A 424 20.51 7.92 -13.61
CA SER A 424 21.39 7.16 -12.71
C SER A 424 20.76 6.88 -11.33
N ALA A 425 19.81 7.70 -10.89
CA ALA A 425 19.17 7.59 -9.58
C ALA A 425 17.98 6.61 -9.54
N THR A 426 17.62 6.01 -10.68
CA THR A 426 16.49 5.06 -10.75
C THR A 426 16.79 3.70 -10.10
N GLY A 427 18.08 3.39 -9.86
CA GLY A 427 18.53 2.12 -9.27
C GLY A 427 18.24 0.87 -10.12
N SER A 428 17.70 1.04 -11.32
CA SER A 428 17.35 -0.07 -12.21
C SER A 428 18.54 -0.43 -13.10
N GLY A 429 19.02 -1.68 -13.02
CA GLY A 429 20.01 -2.22 -13.97
C GLY A 429 19.45 -2.45 -15.39
N GLY A 430 18.41 -1.71 -15.79
CA GLY A 430 17.55 -2.01 -16.93
C GLY A 430 17.18 -0.78 -17.78
N ARG A 431 16.06 -0.89 -18.50
CA ARG A 431 15.51 0.21 -19.32
C ARG A 431 14.59 1.09 -18.47
N VAL A 432 14.61 2.39 -18.75
CA VAL A 432 13.73 3.39 -18.17
C VAL A 432 13.01 4.14 -19.29
N LEU A 433 11.83 4.68 -18.99
CA LEU A 433 11.11 5.58 -19.86
C LEU A 433 11.55 7.01 -19.54
N SER A 434 12.11 7.70 -20.52
CA SER A 434 12.36 9.14 -20.49
C SER A 434 11.08 9.86 -20.94
N ILE A 435 10.65 10.83 -20.13
CA ILE A 435 9.40 11.56 -20.32
C ILE A 435 9.67 13.03 -20.08
N LEU A 436 9.29 13.87 -21.05
CA LEU A 436 9.27 15.32 -20.88
C LEU A 436 7.86 15.77 -20.51
N LEU A 437 7.73 16.42 -19.36
CA LEU A 437 6.45 16.92 -18.85
C LEU A 437 6.14 18.31 -19.41
N ASP A 438 4.86 18.65 -19.44
CA ASP A 438 4.38 20.00 -19.65
C ASP A 438 4.68 20.85 -18.40
N ALA A 439 5.70 21.71 -18.50
CA ALA A 439 6.28 22.44 -17.37
C ALA A 439 5.28 23.40 -16.68
N GLU A 440 4.24 23.84 -17.39
CA GLU A 440 3.20 24.69 -16.82
C GLU A 440 2.20 23.89 -15.96
N ALA A 441 2.05 22.60 -16.22
CA ALA A 441 1.06 21.76 -15.57
C ALA A 441 1.62 20.98 -14.37
N LEU A 442 2.88 20.50 -14.46
CA LEU A 442 3.42 19.55 -13.49
C LEU A 442 4.90 19.79 -13.18
N GLU A 443 5.27 19.69 -11.91
CA GLU A 443 6.65 19.72 -11.46
C GLU A 443 7.26 18.30 -11.46
N PRO A 444 8.40 18.07 -12.16
CA PRO A 444 9.00 16.74 -12.26
C PRO A 444 9.33 16.09 -10.93
N SER A 445 9.90 16.85 -9.99
CA SER A 445 10.29 16.35 -8.66
C SER A 445 9.07 15.93 -7.82
N PHE A 446 7.98 16.69 -7.90
CA PHE A 446 6.71 16.31 -7.28
C PHE A 446 6.17 15.01 -7.85
N LEU A 447 6.13 14.88 -9.18
CA LEU A 447 5.62 13.67 -9.80
C LEU A 447 6.51 12.46 -9.51
N ALA A 448 7.83 12.64 -9.45
CA ALA A 448 8.76 11.58 -9.05
C ALA A 448 8.43 11.07 -7.64
N ALA A 449 8.31 11.97 -6.67
CA ALA A 449 7.94 11.66 -5.29
C ALA A 449 6.60 10.92 -5.23
N TRP A 450 5.56 11.46 -5.88
CA TRP A 450 4.24 10.83 -5.87
C TRP A 450 4.25 9.45 -6.53
N LEU A 451 4.93 9.25 -7.65
CA LEU A 451 5.01 7.94 -8.33
C LEU A 451 5.80 6.89 -7.54
N ASN A 452 6.63 7.32 -6.59
CA ASN A 452 7.33 6.45 -5.64
C ASN A 452 6.49 6.11 -4.40
N SER A 453 5.40 6.84 -4.14
CA SER A 453 4.43 6.49 -3.08
C SER A 453 3.65 5.20 -3.40
N GLU A 454 2.93 4.66 -2.42
CA GLU A 454 2.08 3.47 -2.59
C GLU A 454 1.01 3.67 -3.69
N HIS A 455 0.35 4.82 -3.71
CA HIS A 455 -0.63 5.16 -4.76
C HIS A 455 0.03 5.31 -6.13
N GLY A 456 1.22 5.90 -6.18
CA GLY A 456 2.03 6.02 -7.38
C GLY A 456 2.47 4.69 -7.96
N VAL A 457 2.98 3.78 -7.12
CA VAL A 457 3.35 2.41 -7.48
C VAL A 457 2.14 1.65 -8.00
N THR A 458 0.98 1.79 -7.35
CA THR A 458 -0.29 1.19 -7.78
C THR A 458 -0.70 1.71 -9.16
N SER A 459 -0.62 3.03 -9.38
CA SER A 459 -0.90 3.65 -10.69
C SER A 459 0.05 3.13 -11.78
N ARG A 460 1.37 3.05 -11.50
CA ARG A 460 2.37 2.52 -12.43
C ARG A 460 2.11 1.07 -12.80
N ARG A 461 1.84 0.21 -11.81
CA ARG A 461 1.56 -1.21 -12.00
C ARG A 461 0.31 -1.40 -12.87
N ARG A 462 -0.76 -0.68 -12.54
CA ARG A 462 -2.00 -0.67 -13.33
C ARG A 462 -1.74 -0.23 -14.77
N ALA A 463 -0.99 0.84 -14.99
CA ALA A 463 -0.69 1.34 -16.33
C ALA A 463 0.09 0.32 -17.17
N ILE A 464 1.05 -0.38 -16.58
CA ILE A 464 1.80 -1.46 -17.22
C ILE A 464 0.87 -2.64 -17.56
N GLU A 465 0.02 -3.07 -16.62
CA GLU A 465 -0.91 -4.20 -16.82
C GLU A 465 -2.02 -3.91 -17.83
N ALA A 466 -2.49 -2.67 -17.89
CA ALA A 466 -3.49 -2.24 -18.87
C ALA A 466 -2.92 -2.07 -20.29
N SER A 467 -1.59 -1.90 -20.40
CA SER A 467 -0.88 -1.62 -21.65
C SER A 467 -0.04 -2.79 -22.16
N SER A 468 0.16 -3.84 -21.34
CA SER A 468 0.84 -5.06 -21.74
C SER A 468 -0.06 -5.93 -22.63
N THR A 469 0.57 -6.64 -23.57
CA THR A 469 -0.13 -7.49 -24.55
C THR A 469 0.03 -9.00 -24.28
N GLY A 470 0.72 -9.40 -23.20
CA GLY A 470 1.04 -10.80 -22.89
C GLY A 470 0.42 -11.29 -21.58
N LYS A 471 -0.21 -12.47 -21.58
CA LYS A 471 -0.88 -13.03 -20.39
C LYS A 471 0.04 -13.74 -19.38
N PHE A 472 1.31 -14.02 -19.74
CA PHE A 472 2.29 -14.71 -18.87
C PHE A 472 3.49 -13.84 -18.46
N VAL A 473 3.86 -12.85 -19.28
CA VAL A 473 4.87 -11.83 -18.96
C VAL A 473 4.32 -10.47 -19.40
N ASN A 474 3.91 -9.66 -18.42
CA ASN A 474 3.46 -8.29 -18.64
C ASN A 474 4.67 -7.39 -18.88
N ALA A 475 5.26 -7.46 -20.08
CA ALA A 475 6.33 -6.56 -20.49
C ALA A 475 5.75 -5.39 -21.31
N LEU A 476 6.11 -4.17 -20.93
CA LEU A 476 5.79 -2.97 -21.70
C LEU A 476 6.64 -2.95 -22.97
N ARG A 477 6.00 -2.82 -24.13
CA ARG A 477 6.69 -2.68 -25.41
C ARG A 477 7.29 -1.27 -25.54
N SER A 478 8.44 -1.17 -26.19
CA SER A 478 9.20 0.07 -26.33
C SER A 478 8.81 0.93 -27.54
N ASP A 479 7.84 0.51 -28.36
CA ASP A 479 7.34 1.32 -29.47
C ASP A 479 6.46 2.48 -28.99
N ALA A 480 6.52 3.61 -29.70
CA ALA A 480 5.84 4.85 -29.34
C ALA A 480 4.35 4.67 -29.05
N SER A 481 3.62 3.91 -29.88
CA SER A 481 2.19 3.67 -29.68
C SER A 481 1.89 2.95 -28.37
N SER A 482 2.70 1.97 -28.00
CA SER A 482 2.55 1.23 -26.74
C SER A 482 2.91 2.09 -25.52
N LEU A 483 3.94 2.92 -25.65
CA LEU A 483 4.37 3.84 -24.59
C LEU A 483 3.36 4.97 -24.38
N MET A 484 2.78 5.50 -25.45
CA MET A 484 1.71 6.49 -25.36
C MET A 484 0.44 5.92 -24.73
N ARG A 485 0.07 4.67 -25.04
CA ARG A 485 -1.03 3.97 -24.36
C ARG A 485 -0.74 3.79 -22.87
N TRP A 486 0.50 3.47 -22.51
CA TRP A 486 0.91 3.39 -21.11
C TRP A 486 0.79 4.74 -20.39
N ALA A 487 1.22 5.83 -21.03
CA ALA A 487 1.04 7.18 -20.48
C ALA A 487 -0.45 7.53 -20.32
N ASP A 488 -1.31 7.03 -21.21
CA ASP A 488 -2.76 7.19 -21.08
C ASP A 488 -3.36 6.40 -19.91
N GLU A 489 -2.79 5.24 -19.58
CA GLU A 489 -3.27 4.44 -18.46
C GLU A 489 -2.72 4.89 -17.10
N LEU A 490 -1.65 5.68 -17.08
CA LEU A 490 -1.07 6.24 -15.86
C LEU A 490 -1.91 7.43 -15.37
N ILE A 491 -2.51 7.28 -14.18
CA ILE A 491 -3.29 8.32 -13.50
C ILE A 491 -2.38 9.03 -12.51
N VAL A 492 -2.36 10.36 -12.54
CA VAL A 492 -1.53 11.20 -11.68
C VAL A 492 -2.34 12.37 -11.10
N PRO A 493 -2.02 12.84 -9.88
CA PRO A 493 -2.64 14.02 -9.31
C PRO A 493 -2.05 15.30 -9.90
N VAL A 494 -2.86 16.35 -9.98
CA VAL A 494 -2.46 17.69 -10.43
C VAL A 494 -2.95 18.73 -9.43
N PRO A 495 -2.26 18.91 -8.29
CA PRO A 495 -2.52 20.02 -7.36
C PRO A 495 -1.98 21.34 -7.93
N ASP A 496 -2.23 22.45 -7.24
CA ASP A 496 -1.66 23.74 -7.63
C ASP A 496 -0.12 23.73 -7.48
N ARG A 497 0.54 24.67 -8.18
CA ARG A 497 2.01 24.71 -8.28
C ARG A 497 2.71 24.90 -6.93
N SER A 498 2.12 25.64 -5.99
CA SER A 498 2.72 25.85 -4.66
C SER A 498 2.75 24.53 -3.90
N THR A 499 1.61 23.84 -3.87
CA THR A 499 1.48 22.52 -3.23
C THR A 499 2.46 21.50 -3.84
N GLN A 500 2.63 21.50 -5.16
CA GLN A 500 3.60 20.60 -5.82
C GLN A 500 5.04 20.85 -5.32
N LEU A 501 5.48 22.11 -5.27
CA LEU A 501 6.83 22.46 -4.83
C LEU A 501 7.06 22.17 -3.34
N GLU A 502 6.07 22.46 -2.49
CA GLU A 502 6.14 22.18 -1.05
C GLU A 502 6.29 20.68 -0.77
N LEU A 503 5.47 19.85 -1.42
CA LEU A 503 5.53 18.39 -1.25
C LEU A 503 6.83 17.80 -1.82
N ALA A 504 7.29 18.28 -2.97
CA ALA A 504 8.58 17.85 -3.54
C ALA A 504 9.75 18.18 -2.60
N SER A 505 9.77 19.39 -2.03
CA SER A 505 10.81 19.79 -1.07
C SER A 505 10.77 18.97 0.22
N ALA A 506 9.57 18.63 0.70
CA ALA A 506 9.41 17.77 1.87
C ALA A 506 9.93 16.35 1.62
N ASP A 507 9.61 15.74 0.47
CA ASP A 507 10.08 14.42 0.08
C ASP A 507 11.62 14.38 -0.07
N GLU A 508 12.21 15.39 -0.70
CA GLU A 508 13.67 15.50 -0.84
C GLU A 508 14.39 15.54 0.52
N ARG A 509 13.83 16.27 1.50
CA ARG A 509 14.35 16.27 2.88
C ARG A 509 14.24 14.90 3.55
N LEU A 510 13.12 14.21 3.37
CA LEU A 510 12.94 12.85 3.90
C LEU A 510 13.90 11.85 3.27
N ALA A 511 14.12 11.93 1.95
CA ALA A 511 15.09 11.11 1.25
C ALA A 511 16.53 11.34 1.75
N SER A 512 16.88 12.60 2.07
CA SER A 512 18.17 12.92 2.71
C SER A 512 18.31 12.24 4.07
N PHE A 513 17.27 12.24 4.90
CA PHE A 513 17.31 11.53 6.19
C PHE A 513 17.40 10.01 6.02
N GLU A 514 16.71 9.42 5.04
CA GLU A 514 16.79 7.98 4.74
C GLU A 514 18.22 7.59 4.30
N ALA A 515 18.87 8.41 3.48
CA ALA A 515 20.26 8.21 3.06
C ALA A 515 21.22 8.29 4.25
N GLU A 516 21.04 9.26 5.14
CA GLU A 516 21.84 9.40 6.36
C GLU A 516 21.67 8.19 7.29
N LEU A 517 20.43 7.74 7.53
CA LEU A 517 20.13 6.53 8.30
C LEU A 517 20.75 5.28 7.68
N SER A 518 20.71 5.15 6.36
CA SER A 518 21.31 4.03 5.63
C SER A 518 22.84 4.04 5.76
N ALA A 519 23.47 5.21 5.63
CA ALA A 519 24.90 5.37 5.86
C ALA A 519 25.30 5.03 7.30
N GLN A 520 24.49 5.42 8.29
CA GLN A 520 24.70 5.03 9.69
C GLN A 520 24.58 3.51 9.88
N ARG A 521 23.61 2.85 9.23
CA ARG A 521 23.48 1.38 9.26
C ARG A 521 24.69 0.67 8.65
N GLU A 522 25.20 1.16 7.52
CA GLU A 522 26.42 0.62 6.91
C GLU A 522 27.64 0.84 7.82
N SER A 523 27.74 2.01 8.46
CA SER A 523 28.80 2.34 9.41
C SER A 523 28.84 1.40 10.61
N ILE A 524 27.70 0.90 11.10
CA ILE A 524 27.66 -0.09 12.18
C ILE A 524 28.40 -1.36 11.79
N TRP A 525 28.25 -1.84 10.55
CA TRP A 525 28.91 -3.06 10.08
C TRP A 525 30.37 -2.83 9.70
N ALA A 526 30.72 -1.61 9.29
CA ALA A 526 32.11 -1.21 9.08
C ALA A 526 32.89 -1.06 10.41
N SER A 527 32.21 -0.61 11.48
CA SER A 527 32.77 -0.32 12.81
C SER A 527 31.79 -0.74 13.93
N PRO A 528 31.67 -2.05 14.24
CA PRO A 528 30.71 -2.59 15.21
C PRO A 528 30.77 -1.97 16.61
N GLU A 529 31.93 -1.48 17.02
CA GLU A 529 32.17 -0.78 18.27
C GLU A 529 31.36 0.54 18.42
N THR A 530 30.86 1.10 17.31
CA THR A 530 30.05 2.32 17.31
C THR A 530 28.54 2.06 17.39
N ALA A 531 28.11 0.80 17.36
CA ALA A 531 26.71 0.40 17.22
C ALA A 531 25.79 1.00 18.29
N GLU A 532 26.21 0.97 19.55
CA GLU A 532 25.40 1.48 20.68
C GLU A 532 25.22 3.00 20.61
N SER A 533 26.24 3.73 20.17
CA SER A 533 26.19 5.18 19.95
C SER A 533 25.26 5.55 18.79
N VAL A 534 25.33 4.80 17.69
CA VAL A 534 24.46 4.99 16.52
C VAL A 534 22.99 4.68 16.88
N VAL A 535 22.75 3.58 17.60
CA VAL A 535 21.39 3.19 18.04
C VAL A 535 20.82 4.21 19.02
N SER A 536 21.61 4.74 19.96
CA SER A 536 21.17 5.79 20.90
C SER A 536 20.78 7.09 20.17
N LYS A 537 21.55 7.49 19.16
CA LYS A 537 21.23 8.66 18.31
C LYS A 537 19.90 8.50 17.56
N ILE A 538 19.62 7.30 17.03
CA ILE A 538 18.38 7.01 16.29
C ILE A 538 17.19 6.85 17.25
N ALA A 539 17.36 6.16 18.39
CA ALA A 539 16.30 5.94 19.37
C ALA A 539 15.76 7.25 19.96
N GLY A 540 16.61 8.25 20.16
CA GLY A 540 16.21 9.59 20.58
C GLY A 540 15.28 10.32 19.60
N ALA A 541 15.15 9.84 18.36
CA ALA A 541 14.34 10.48 17.32
C ALA A 541 12.91 9.89 17.15
N PHE A 542 12.55 8.74 17.75
CA PHE A 542 11.35 7.96 17.35
C PHE A 542 10.34 7.47 18.42
N ASP A 543 10.53 7.59 19.74
CA ASP A 543 9.46 7.27 20.73
C ASP A 543 8.66 8.53 21.09
N ASN A 544 7.31 8.49 21.01
CA ASN A 544 6.41 9.67 21.09
C ASN A 544 5.30 9.60 22.17
N SER A 545 5.20 8.57 23.01
CA SER A 545 4.18 8.57 24.09
C SER A 545 4.60 9.46 25.28
N LEU A 546 3.66 10.20 25.88
CA LEU A 546 3.96 11.07 27.03
C LEU A 546 4.41 10.26 28.25
N SER A 547 3.77 9.12 28.51
CA SER A 547 4.11 8.22 29.61
C SER A 547 5.52 7.61 29.49
N SER A 548 5.99 7.28 28.28
CA SER A 548 7.39 6.87 28.08
C SER A 548 8.37 8.03 28.32
N TRP A 549 7.99 9.26 27.94
CA TRP A 549 8.82 10.43 28.21
C TRP A 549 8.94 10.75 29.70
N LEU A 550 7.87 10.60 30.47
CA LEU A 550 7.89 10.84 31.92
C LEU A 550 8.94 9.99 32.64
N GLU A 551 9.17 8.76 32.19
CA GLU A 551 10.18 7.85 32.76
C GLU A 551 11.63 8.29 32.48
N GLN A 552 11.85 9.21 31.54
CA GLN A 552 13.16 9.75 31.18
C GLN A 552 13.43 11.13 31.80
N LEU A 553 12.44 11.75 32.42
CA LEU A 553 12.56 13.09 33.00
C LEU A 553 13.07 13.06 34.44
N PRO A 554 13.76 14.12 34.89
CA PRO A 554 14.08 14.32 36.31
C PRO A 554 12.83 14.24 37.19
N TYR A 555 12.92 13.54 38.32
CA TYR A 555 11.80 13.27 39.21
C TYR A 555 10.96 14.52 39.56
N PRO A 556 11.56 15.70 39.89
CA PRO A 556 10.78 16.91 40.18
C PRO A 556 9.83 17.35 39.07
N ILE A 557 10.21 17.15 37.80
CA ILE A 557 9.38 17.50 36.65
C ILE A 557 8.38 16.38 36.38
N ALA A 558 8.86 15.14 36.31
CA ALA A 558 8.05 13.97 35.96
C ALA A 558 6.85 13.79 36.91
N SER A 559 7.08 13.96 38.20
CA SER A 559 6.06 13.87 39.25
C SER A 559 5.02 15.00 39.21
N ALA A 560 5.42 16.23 38.87
CA ALA A 560 4.50 17.35 38.71
C ALA A 560 3.60 17.14 37.48
N LEU A 561 4.18 16.67 36.36
CA LEU A 561 3.42 16.29 35.17
C LEU A 561 2.48 15.13 35.42
N TRP A 562 2.93 14.11 36.16
CA TRP A 562 2.06 12.99 36.57
C TRP A 562 0.86 13.46 37.40
N THR A 563 1.06 14.43 38.29
CA THR A 563 -0.03 15.03 39.07
C THR A 563 -1.04 15.74 38.16
N ALA A 564 -0.56 16.39 37.09
CA ALA A 564 -1.43 17.00 36.08
C ALA A 564 -2.22 15.97 35.27
N GLU A 565 -1.59 14.88 34.84
CA GLU A 565 -2.24 13.79 34.10
C GLU A 565 -3.33 13.06 34.93
N THR A 566 -3.15 13.01 36.26
CA THR A 566 -4.03 12.25 37.17
C THR A 566 -5.12 13.10 37.84
N ALA A 567 -5.17 14.41 37.56
CA ALA A 567 -6.19 15.31 38.09
C ALA A 567 -7.60 14.95 37.57
N SER A 568 -8.60 14.97 38.47
CA SER A 568 -9.92 14.41 38.17
C SER A 568 -10.87 15.33 37.40
N THR A 569 -10.69 16.65 37.49
CA THR A 569 -11.54 17.62 36.77
C THR A 569 -10.72 18.42 35.77
N PRO A 570 -11.29 18.87 34.64
CA PRO A 570 -10.57 19.70 33.66
C PRO A 570 -9.95 20.97 34.25
N GLY A 571 -10.63 21.60 35.22
CA GLY A 571 -10.11 22.78 35.92
C GLY A 571 -8.93 22.46 36.85
N ASP A 572 -8.99 21.33 37.58
CA ASP A 572 -7.85 20.87 38.39
C ASP A 572 -6.67 20.48 37.51
N GLN A 573 -6.94 19.82 36.39
CA GLN A 573 -5.95 19.42 35.40
C GLN A 573 -5.25 20.64 34.80
N GLN A 574 -5.99 21.68 34.42
CA GLN A 574 -5.39 22.91 33.91
C GLN A 574 -4.45 23.56 34.94
N ARG A 575 -4.90 23.70 36.20
CA ARG A 575 -4.07 24.26 37.28
C ARG A 575 -2.81 23.42 37.52
N ALA A 576 -2.97 22.10 37.54
CA ALA A 576 -1.87 21.18 37.73
C ALA A 576 -0.85 21.24 36.57
N TYR A 577 -1.27 21.41 35.31
CA TYR A 577 -0.32 21.65 34.21
C TYR A 577 0.40 23.00 34.34
N ILE A 578 -0.27 24.07 34.77
CA ILE A 578 0.41 25.35 35.04
C ILE A 578 1.48 25.17 36.12
N HIS A 579 1.18 24.44 37.19
CA HIS A 579 2.16 24.09 38.22
C HIS A 579 3.28 23.19 37.71
N ALA A 580 2.98 22.23 36.82
CA ALA A 580 4.00 21.41 36.18
C ALA A 580 4.94 22.26 35.30
N TRP A 581 4.41 23.26 34.59
CA TRP A 581 5.23 24.23 33.86
C TRP A 581 6.05 25.12 34.79
N GLU A 582 5.51 25.54 35.94
CA GLU A 582 6.29 26.24 36.98
C GLU A 582 7.44 25.37 37.49
N ALA A 583 7.21 24.07 37.71
CA ALA A 583 8.24 23.11 38.08
C ALA A 583 9.32 22.98 37.00
N ILE A 584 8.94 22.85 35.72
CA ILE A 584 9.87 22.77 34.57
C ILE A 584 10.76 24.01 34.51
N VAL A 585 10.16 25.20 34.54
CA VAL A 585 10.88 26.47 34.39
C VAL A 585 11.77 26.73 35.60
N THR A 586 11.30 26.44 36.82
CA THR A 586 12.10 26.60 38.04
C THR A 586 13.27 25.62 38.06
N PHE A 587 13.04 24.34 37.75
CA PHE A 587 14.09 23.34 37.67
C PHE A 587 15.13 23.72 36.62
N HIS A 588 14.70 24.08 35.41
CA HIS A 588 15.61 24.44 34.35
C HIS A 588 16.42 25.71 34.66
N ALA A 589 15.80 26.74 35.25
CA ALA A 589 16.51 27.93 35.73
C ALA A 589 17.55 27.57 36.81
N THR A 590 17.23 26.63 37.69
CA THR A 590 18.15 26.12 38.73
C THR A 590 19.36 25.45 38.09
N VAL A 591 19.15 24.59 37.08
CA VAL A 591 20.25 23.96 36.32
C VAL A 591 21.16 24.99 35.68
N LEU A 592 20.59 26.01 35.02
CA LEU A 592 21.36 27.06 34.35
C LEU A 592 22.16 27.92 35.35
N LEU A 593 21.56 28.29 36.48
CA LEU A 593 22.26 29.03 37.54
C LEU A 593 23.38 28.19 38.16
N SER A 594 23.12 26.91 38.46
CA SER A 594 24.14 25.96 38.93
C SER A 594 25.32 25.88 37.96
N ALA A 595 25.05 25.71 36.65
CA ALA A 595 26.09 25.64 35.64
C ALA A 595 26.88 26.95 35.57
N SER A 596 26.22 28.11 35.57
CA SER A 596 26.88 29.41 35.54
C SER A 596 27.83 29.60 36.73
N ARG A 597 27.43 29.18 37.94
CA ARG A 597 28.20 29.30 39.19
C ARG A 597 29.43 28.42 39.27
N THR A 598 29.61 27.46 38.36
CA THR A 598 30.87 26.71 38.26
C THR A 598 32.06 27.60 37.88
N ASP A 599 31.79 28.78 37.31
CA ASP A 599 32.77 29.87 37.12
C ASP A 599 32.36 31.10 37.97
N PRO A 600 32.96 31.28 39.17
CA PRO A 600 32.60 32.36 40.09
C PRO A 600 32.82 33.78 39.53
N ALA A 601 33.81 33.96 38.65
CA ALA A 601 34.10 35.27 38.08
C ALA A 601 33.03 35.65 37.05
N HIS A 602 32.67 34.70 36.19
CA HIS A 602 31.69 34.92 35.13
C HIS A 602 30.23 34.97 35.66
N SER A 603 29.86 34.08 36.59
CA SER A 603 28.52 34.07 37.21
C SER A 603 28.16 35.38 37.90
N SER A 604 29.14 36.06 38.50
CA SER A 604 28.97 37.37 39.13
C SER A 604 28.40 38.43 38.17
N GLU A 605 28.89 38.46 36.93
CA GLU A 605 28.43 39.42 35.91
C GLU A 605 27.01 39.06 35.42
N VAL A 606 26.76 37.77 35.20
CA VAL A 606 25.46 37.25 34.75
C VAL A 606 24.37 37.51 35.79
N GLU A 607 24.63 37.23 37.07
CA GLU A 607 23.66 37.45 38.15
C GLU A 607 23.34 38.94 38.34
N THR A 608 24.34 39.82 38.18
CA THR A 608 24.12 41.28 38.24
C THR A 608 23.19 41.72 37.11
N ALA A 609 23.43 41.27 35.88
CA ALA A 609 22.58 41.60 34.72
C ALA A 609 21.15 41.04 34.85
N ILE A 610 20.99 39.87 35.49
CA ILE A 610 19.66 39.32 35.84
C ILE A 610 18.96 40.25 36.83
N GLY A 611 19.64 40.64 37.93
CA GLY A 611 19.09 41.53 38.95
C GLY A 611 18.60 42.86 38.37
N GLU A 612 19.41 43.50 37.53
CA GLU A 612 19.03 44.73 36.81
C GLU A 612 17.79 44.54 35.93
N THR A 613 17.71 43.43 35.19
CA THR A 613 16.56 43.12 34.33
C THR A 613 15.28 42.90 35.14
N LEU A 614 15.39 42.18 36.27
CA LEU A 614 14.27 41.96 37.18
C LEU A 614 13.75 43.28 37.74
N LYS A 615 14.66 44.15 38.22
CA LYS A 615 14.31 45.49 38.71
C LYS A 615 13.60 46.35 37.67
N GLN A 616 14.09 46.37 36.43
CA GLN A 616 13.45 47.12 35.33
C GLN A 616 12.01 46.66 35.07
N GLN A 617 11.69 45.39 35.35
CA GLN A 617 10.34 44.83 35.19
C GLN A 617 9.53 44.81 36.49
N ASN A 618 9.98 45.49 37.56
CA ASN A 618 9.37 45.46 38.91
C ASN A 618 9.21 44.04 39.47
N LEU A 619 10.16 43.15 39.16
CA LEU A 619 10.26 41.79 39.69
C LEU A 619 11.47 41.69 40.62
N GLY A 620 11.46 40.67 41.47
CA GLY A 620 12.59 40.35 42.35
C GLY A 620 12.64 38.86 42.64
N ILE A 621 13.84 38.35 42.94
CA ILE A 621 14.00 36.93 43.26
C ILE A 621 13.36 36.59 44.61
N GLU A 622 13.34 37.51 45.58
CA GLU A 622 12.73 37.32 46.91
C GLU A 622 11.22 37.03 46.85
N ARG A 623 10.55 37.39 45.75
CA ARG A 623 9.18 37.00 45.44
C ARG A 623 9.13 36.48 44.01
N SER A 624 9.64 35.26 43.84
CA SER A 624 9.72 34.66 42.53
C SER A 624 8.32 34.43 41.93
N SER A 625 8.23 34.65 40.63
CA SER A 625 7.07 34.38 39.80
C SER A 625 7.51 33.56 38.59
N PHE A 626 6.56 33.03 37.82
CA PHE A 626 6.87 32.38 36.54
C PHE A 626 7.78 33.25 35.66
N LYS A 627 7.50 34.56 35.57
CA LYS A 627 8.30 35.50 34.76
C LYS A 627 9.70 35.70 35.31
N THR A 628 9.88 35.66 36.63
CA THR A 628 11.21 35.74 37.28
C THR A 628 12.12 34.64 36.75
N TRP A 629 11.63 33.40 36.73
CA TRP A 629 12.40 32.25 36.24
C TRP A 629 12.63 32.29 34.73
N VAL A 630 11.65 32.74 33.95
CA VAL A 630 11.81 32.93 32.50
C VAL A 630 12.92 33.93 32.17
N ILE A 631 13.03 35.04 32.93
CA ILE A 631 14.11 36.02 32.76
C ILE A 631 15.48 35.40 33.06
N ILE A 632 15.56 34.58 34.12
CA ILE A 632 16.80 33.87 34.46
C ILE A 632 17.20 32.96 33.29
N ILE A 633 16.30 32.11 32.79
CA ILE A 633 16.56 31.23 31.64
C ILE A 633 17.04 32.06 30.44
N GLU A 634 16.29 33.09 30.05
CA GLU A 634 16.63 33.93 28.90
C GLU A 634 18.03 34.52 29.01
N ARG A 635 18.40 35.08 30.17
CA ARG A 635 19.69 35.75 30.38
C ARG A 635 20.84 34.76 30.43
N VAL A 636 20.72 33.69 31.22
CA VAL A 636 21.80 32.70 31.36
C VAL A 636 22.01 31.95 30.05
N SER A 637 20.92 31.52 29.37
CA SER A 637 21.00 30.85 28.07
C SER A 637 21.62 31.75 27.00
N LYS A 638 21.33 33.05 27.01
CA LYS A 638 21.96 34.00 26.07
C LYS A 638 23.47 34.10 26.28
N GLU A 639 23.93 34.11 27.53
CA GLU A 639 25.36 34.21 27.81
C GLU A 639 26.14 32.94 27.45
N PHE A 640 25.60 31.77 27.78
CA PHE A 640 26.21 30.51 27.34
C PHE A 640 26.23 30.39 25.82
N ARG A 641 25.16 30.79 25.12
CA ARG A 641 25.15 30.78 23.64
C ARG A 641 26.19 31.73 23.06
N ARG A 642 26.30 32.94 23.60
CA ARG A 642 27.33 33.91 23.19
C ARG A 642 28.73 33.34 23.40
N THR A 643 28.95 32.60 24.48
CA THR A 643 30.23 31.93 24.77
C THR A 643 30.50 30.80 23.77
N LEU A 644 29.52 29.96 23.43
CA LEU A 644 29.68 28.90 22.43
C LEU A 644 29.86 29.44 21.00
N GLU A 645 29.19 30.54 20.64
CA GLU A 645 29.30 31.17 19.32
C GLU A 645 30.65 31.85 19.07
N LYS A 646 31.27 32.40 20.13
CA LYS A 646 32.51 33.19 20.04
C LYS A 646 33.74 32.47 20.57
N GLY A 647 33.54 31.40 21.33
CA GLY A 647 34.57 30.74 22.11
C GLY A 647 35.44 29.80 21.30
N ASP A 648 36.67 29.60 21.77
CA ASP A 648 37.57 28.59 21.24
C ASP A 648 37.29 27.20 21.83
N ALA A 649 38.15 26.22 21.52
CA ALA A 649 37.98 24.85 22.01
C ALA A 649 38.02 24.77 23.55
N ASP A 650 38.76 25.65 24.22
CA ASP A 650 38.87 25.68 25.69
C ASP A 650 37.60 26.27 26.31
N ASP A 651 37.02 27.31 25.69
CA ASP A 651 35.72 27.86 26.07
C ASP A 651 34.60 26.84 25.93
N ILE A 652 34.53 26.12 24.80
CA ILE A 652 33.54 25.06 24.57
C ILE A 652 33.73 23.94 25.61
N ALA A 653 34.97 23.52 25.89
CA ALA A 653 35.25 22.51 26.90
C ALA A 653 34.92 22.96 28.32
N ARG A 654 35.08 24.25 28.64
CA ARG A 654 34.66 24.83 29.92
C ARG A 654 33.14 24.83 30.07
N VAL A 655 32.42 25.27 29.04
CA VAL A 655 30.95 25.24 29.04
C VAL A 655 30.45 23.80 29.19
N ARG A 656 31.00 22.83 28.46
CA ARG A 656 30.61 21.42 28.61
C ARG A 656 30.86 20.88 30.03
N ARG A 657 32.00 21.21 30.65
CA ARG A 657 32.28 20.86 32.05
C ARG A 657 31.25 21.44 33.03
N SER A 658 30.78 22.67 32.79
CA SER A 658 29.74 23.28 33.62
C SER A 658 28.38 22.56 33.58
N PHE A 659 28.14 21.74 32.55
CA PHE A 659 26.96 20.90 32.38
C PHE A 659 27.28 19.40 32.56
N ALA A 660 28.15 19.06 33.50
CA ALA A 660 28.55 17.68 33.80
C ALA A 660 29.10 16.90 32.59
N ASP A 661 29.94 17.56 31.78
CA ASP A 661 30.58 17.00 30.58
C ASP A 661 29.58 16.50 29.52
N LEU A 662 28.38 17.08 29.51
CA LEU A 662 27.42 16.90 28.43
C LEU A 662 28.06 17.27 27.08
N ASP A 663 27.64 16.59 26.02
CA ASP A 663 28.08 16.96 24.68
C ASP A 663 27.53 18.34 24.29
N GLN A 664 28.19 18.98 23.33
CA GLN A 664 27.84 20.34 22.90
C GLN A 664 26.39 20.42 22.41
N GLY A 665 25.91 19.44 21.65
CA GLY A 665 24.52 19.44 21.16
C GLY A 665 23.50 19.33 22.29
N GLY A 666 23.80 18.55 23.33
CA GLY A 666 22.99 18.50 24.54
C GLY A 666 22.94 19.83 25.29
N VAL A 667 24.08 20.52 25.41
CA VAL A 667 24.13 21.86 26.03
C VAL A 667 23.36 22.87 25.20
N GLU A 668 23.57 22.92 23.89
CA GLU A 668 22.90 23.85 22.97
C GLU A 668 21.38 23.72 23.02
N ARG A 669 20.84 22.50 23.19
CA ARG A 669 19.40 22.27 23.40
C ARG A 669 18.89 22.90 24.70
N LEU A 670 19.64 22.73 25.80
CA LEU A 670 19.31 23.32 27.11
C LEU A 670 19.37 24.85 27.11
N ILE A 671 20.10 25.49 26.19
CA ILE A 671 20.23 26.96 26.12
C ILE A 671 19.61 27.57 24.86
N SER A 672 18.84 26.78 24.11
CA SER A 672 18.33 27.12 22.79
C SER A 672 17.40 28.34 22.80
N LYS A 673 17.30 29.03 21.66
CA LYS A 673 16.36 30.16 21.53
C LYS A 673 14.93 29.66 21.58
N GLU A 674 14.69 28.52 20.96
CA GLU A 674 13.43 27.82 20.85
C GLU A 674 12.86 27.49 22.23
N LEU A 675 13.72 27.04 23.17
CA LEU A 675 13.33 26.83 24.56
C LEU A 675 12.87 28.12 25.23
N VAL A 676 13.65 29.20 25.08
CA VAL A 676 13.34 30.53 25.65
C VAL A 676 12.02 31.06 25.09
N ASP A 677 11.79 30.91 23.79
CA ASP A 677 10.58 31.34 23.12
C ASP A 677 9.37 30.53 23.63
N LYS A 678 9.52 29.20 23.79
CA LYS A 678 8.47 28.32 24.31
C LYS A 678 8.07 28.66 25.75
N VAL A 679 9.03 28.88 26.67
CA VAL A 679 8.69 29.26 28.05
C VAL A 679 8.05 30.65 28.15
N ASN A 680 8.41 31.58 27.24
CA ASN A 680 7.75 32.88 27.13
C ASN A 680 6.31 32.77 26.59
N GLU A 681 6.07 31.88 25.63
CA GLU A 681 4.73 31.58 25.12
C GLU A 681 3.82 31.04 26.22
N VAL A 682 4.29 30.05 26.99
CA VAL A 682 3.53 29.48 28.11
C VAL A 682 3.28 30.52 29.20
N ASN A 683 4.26 31.38 29.51
CA ASN A 683 4.05 32.51 30.43
C ASN A 683 2.95 33.47 29.94
N THR A 684 2.89 33.71 28.62
CA THR A 684 1.86 34.54 28.01
C THR A 684 0.48 33.91 28.14
N LYS A 685 0.36 32.60 27.84
CA LYS A 685 -0.86 31.81 28.04
C LYS A 685 -1.33 31.83 29.49
N ARG A 686 -0.42 31.57 30.45
CA ARG A 686 -0.69 31.63 31.89
C ARG A 686 -1.28 32.98 32.32
N ASN A 687 -0.66 34.08 31.89
CA ASN A 687 -1.11 35.43 32.27
C ASN A 687 -2.47 35.79 31.66
N GLN A 688 -2.73 35.38 30.42
CA GLN A 688 -4.03 35.55 29.78
C GLN A 688 -5.13 34.79 30.53
N TRP A 689 -4.88 33.53 30.89
CA TRP A 689 -5.88 32.69 31.54
C TRP A 689 -6.11 33.04 33.01
N HIS A 690 -5.07 33.49 33.73
CA HIS A 690 -5.23 34.03 35.09
C HIS A 690 -5.91 35.39 35.15
N GLY A 691 -5.93 36.17 34.06
CA GLY A 691 -6.52 37.51 34.01
C GLY A 691 -8.04 37.57 33.82
N HIS A 692 -8.70 36.44 33.53
CA HIS A 692 -10.15 36.38 33.33
C HIS A 692 -10.90 36.08 34.64
N ASN A 693 -11.45 37.11 35.29
CA ASN A 693 -12.34 36.98 36.46
C ASN A 693 -13.77 36.46 36.13
N GLY A 694 -13.95 35.77 35.00
CA GLY A 694 -15.24 35.24 34.52
C GLY A 694 -15.40 33.74 34.78
N TYR A 695 -16.62 33.23 34.63
CA TYR A 695 -16.89 31.80 34.67
C TYR A 695 -16.26 31.08 33.47
N THR A 696 -15.27 30.22 33.70
CA THR A 696 -14.66 29.37 32.67
C THR A 696 -15.40 28.04 32.57
N SER A 697 -15.85 27.67 31.38
CA SER A 697 -16.55 26.41 31.14
C SER A 697 -15.60 25.20 31.14
N ASP A 698 -16.12 23.99 31.38
CA ASP A 698 -15.35 22.74 31.28
C ASP A 698 -14.71 22.55 29.89
N ASP A 699 -15.38 23.02 28.83
CA ASP A 699 -14.85 22.92 27.47
C ASP A 699 -13.71 23.91 27.21
N ASP A 700 -13.74 25.09 27.83
CA ASP A 700 -12.61 26.02 27.82
C ASP A 700 -11.44 25.48 28.63
N TRP A 701 -11.68 24.84 29.78
CA TRP A 701 -10.63 24.16 30.54
C TRP A 701 -9.96 23.05 29.74
N ARG A 702 -10.74 22.18 29.09
CA ARG A 702 -10.20 21.13 28.19
C ARG A 702 -9.40 21.71 27.02
N ARG A 703 -9.80 22.88 26.50
CA ARG A 703 -9.04 23.57 25.43
C ARG A 703 -7.69 24.07 25.94
N GLN A 704 -7.66 24.69 27.12
CA GLN A 704 -6.42 25.16 27.75
C GLN A 704 -5.48 23.99 28.09
N VAL A 705 -6.01 22.90 28.65
CA VAL A 705 -5.26 21.66 28.90
C VAL A 705 -4.62 21.14 27.62
N ARG A 706 -5.40 20.99 26.54
CA ARG A 706 -4.86 20.54 25.24
C ARG A 706 -3.76 21.46 24.72
N SER A 707 -3.88 22.78 24.90
CA SER A 707 -2.81 23.72 24.54
C SER A 707 -1.54 23.47 25.36
N LEU A 708 -1.66 23.28 26.68
CA LEU A 708 -0.49 23.04 27.54
C LEU A 708 0.19 21.70 27.24
N VAL A 709 -0.58 20.67 26.89
CA VAL A 709 -0.06 19.35 26.47
C VAL A 709 0.63 19.44 25.10
N ALA A 710 0.11 20.26 24.18
CA ALA A 710 0.77 20.55 22.91
C ALA A 710 2.11 21.27 23.15
N ASP A 711 2.14 22.27 24.02
CA ASP A 711 3.37 22.96 24.42
C ASP A 711 4.40 22.00 25.03
N LEU A 712 3.96 20.99 25.79
CA LEU A 712 4.84 19.96 26.36
C LEU A 712 5.42 19.05 25.28
N SER A 713 4.63 18.76 24.25
CA SER A 713 5.08 17.96 23.11
C SER A 713 6.16 18.71 22.32
N GLU A 714 6.00 20.02 22.13
CA GLU A 714 7.02 20.89 21.51
C GLU A 714 8.27 21.01 22.40
N LEU A 715 8.09 21.15 23.72
CA LEU A 715 9.21 21.18 24.68
C LEU A 715 10.04 19.88 24.63
N ARG A 716 9.38 18.73 24.52
CA ARG A 716 10.05 17.44 24.33
C ARG A 716 10.93 17.44 23.08
N GLN A 717 10.44 17.98 21.96
CA GLN A 717 11.21 18.07 20.71
C GLN A 717 12.45 18.96 20.88
N ILE A 718 12.31 20.07 21.61
CA ILE A 718 13.43 20.98 21.93
C ILE A 718 14.49 20.24 22.77
N PHE A 719 14.10 19.61 23.88
CA PHE A 719 15.04 18.88 24.74
C PHE A 719 15.63 17.63 24.09
N GLY A 720 14.93 16.99 23.16
CA GLY A 720 15.36 15.71 22.58
C GLY A 720 15.59 14.65 23.66
N ASN A 721 16.76 14.02 23.66
CA ASN A 721 17.15 12.96 24.60
C ASN A 721 18.14 13.41 25.68
N VAL A 722 18.22 14.71 25.97
CA VAL A 722 19.19 15.27 26.93
C VAL A 722 19.07 14.62 28.32
N TRP A 723 17.85 14.48 28.83
CA TRP A 723 17.62 13.94 30.18
C TRP A 723 17.91 12.43 30.31
N ALA A 724 18.00 11.71 29.19
CA ALA A 724 18.48 10.32 29.20
C ALA A 724 20.00 10.22 29.41
N HIS A 725 20.75 11.28 29.08
CA HIS A 725 22.21 11.35 29.19
C HIS A 725 22.69 12.15 30.41
N LEU A 726 21.85 13.08 30.90
CA LEU A 726 22.13 13.93 32.05
C LEU A 726 21.13 13.60 33.17
N LEU A 727 21.51 12.64 34.02
CA LEU A 727 20.64 12.07 35.05
C LEU A 727 20.67 12.93 36.31
N LEU A 728 19.49 13.18 36.88
CA LEU A 728 19.38 13.72 38.23
C LEU A 728 19.64 12.60 39.24
N VAL A 729 20.57 12.81 40.16
CA VAL A 729 20.93 11.83 41.19
C VAL A 729 20.98 12.47 42.57
N ARG A 730 20.65 11.68 43.59
CA ARG A 730 20.94 11.98 44.98
C ARG A 730 22.17 11.18 45.40
N ALA A 731 23.25 11.87 45.69
CA ALA A 731 24.55 11.26 45.94
C ALA A 731 24.52 10.39 47.21
N GLY A 732 25.15 9.21 47.12
CA GLY A 732 25.35 8.28 48.23
C GLY A 732 26.83 8.12 48.57
N THR A 733 27.26 6.90 48.86
CA THR A 733 28.65 6.59 49.22
C THR A 733 29.61 6.68 48.04
N SER A 734 30.82 7.20 48.29
CA SER A 734 31.92 7.26 47.33
C SER A 734 33.02 6.24 47.65
N THR A 735 33.56 5.57 46.64
CA THR A 735 34.72 4.68 46.77
C THR A 735 35.77 5.00 45.72
N LEU A 736 37.04 5.13 46.15
CA LEU A 736 38.16 5.30 45.23
C LEU A 736 38.70 3.92 44.81
N ARG A 737 38.71 3.64 43.51
CA ARG A 737 39.25 2.40 42.92
C ARG A 737 40.44 2.71 42.02
N ARG A 738 41.17 1.66 41.57
CA ARG A 738 42.34 1.82 40.69
C ARG A 738 42.00 2.41 39.31
N ASP A 739 40.75 2.27 38.88
CA ASP A 739 40.20 2.70 37.60
C ASP A 739 39.44 4.05 37.68
N GLY A 740 39.40 4.71 38.83
CA GLY A 740 38.73 5.99 39.05
C GLY A 740 37.91 6.03 40.35
N ARG A 741 37.20 7.14 40.58
CA ARG A 741 36.26 7.26 41.70
C ARG A 741 34.88 6.76 41.25
N ILE A 742 34.30 5.87 42.03
CA ILE A 742 32.95 5.36 41.81
C ILE A 742 32.05 5.91 42.91
N GLN A 743 30.98 6.60 42.52
CA GLN A 743 29.94 7.02 43.45
C GLN A 743 28.67 6.22 43.22
N THR A 744 28.17 5.59 44.28
CA THR A 744 26.83 5.02 44.30
C THR A 744 25.85 6.15 44.60
N ALA A 745 24.86 6.35 43.73
CA ALA A 745 23.84 7.39 43.89
C ALA A 745 22.43 6.85 43.57
N GLU A 746 21.41 7.45 44.19
CA GLU A 746 20.00 7.18 43.89
C GLU A 746 19.60 7.99 42.63
N VAL A 747 19.19 7.31 41.55
CA VAL A 747 18.82 7.96 40.28
C VAL A 747 17.39 8.48 40.37
N ALA A 748 17.25 9.80 40.56
CA ALA A 748 16.00 10.51 40.76
C ALA A 748 15.36 10.90 39.42
N VAL A 749 14.96 9.89 38.63
CA VAL A 749 14.25 10.04 37.36
C VAL A 749 12.91 9.28 37.39
N GLY A 750 11.97 9.68 36.54
CA GLY A 750 10.66 9.03 36.42
C GLY A 750 9.61 9.52 37.42
N THR A 751 8.46 8.86 37.45
CA THR A 751 7.27 9.34 38.20
C THR A 751 7.18 8.83 39.64
N ARG A 752 8.05 7.90 40.05
CA ARG A 752 7.92 7.16 41.32
C ARG A 752 9.23 7.09 42.10
N SER A 753 9.10 7.04 43.42
CA SER A 753 10.16 6.66 44.37
C SER A 753 9.70 5.41 45.15
N PRO A 754 10.60 4.52 45.62
CA PRO A 754 12.03 4.71 45.83
C PRO A 754 12.88 4.65 44.56
N PHE A 755 13.98 5.41 44.55
CA PHE A 755 14.89 5.50 43.42
C PHE A 755 15.84 4.31 43.34
N LYS A 756 16.20 3.92 42.12
CA LYS A 756 17.20 2.87 41.90
C LYS A 756 18.59 3.41 42.23
N LYS A 757 19.40 2.62 42.92
CA LYS A 757 20.82 2.93 43.12
C LYS A 757 21.62 2.51 41.89
N GLN A 758 22.53 3.36 41.46
CA GLN A 758 23.45 3.12 40.36
C GLN A 758 24.84 3.65 40.72
N ASP A 759 25.86 2.96 40.23
CA ASP A 759 27.26 3.37 40.35
C ASP A 759 27.64 4.26 39.16
N PHE A 760 28.26 5.40 39.43
CA PHE A 760 28.73 6.36 38.45
C PHE A 760 30.24 6.53 38.55
N ARG A 761 30.93 6.50 37.41
CA ARG A 761 32.35 6.87 37.34
C ARG A 761 32.45 8.39 37.24
N ILE A 762 33.07 9.01 38.22
CA ILE A 762 33.18 10.47 38.31
C ILE A 762 34.61 10.92 38.61
N GLY A 763 34.95 12.16 38.24
CA GLY A 763 36.22 12.79 38.66
C GLY A 763 36.11 13.40 40.05
N ASP A 764 35.21 14.37 40.20
CA ASP A 764 34.98 15.08 41.46
C ASP A 764 33.98 14.33 42.36
N GLN A 765 34.20 14.35 43.68
CA GLN A 765 33.35 13.65 44.63
C GLN A 765 32.04 14.42 44.86
N MET A 766 30.92 13.71 44.87
CA MET A 766 29.62 14.28 45.24
C MET A 766 29.42 14.19 46.76
N ILE A 767 28.80 15.22 47.34
CA ILE A 767 28.47 15.30 48.77
C ILE A 767 27.27 14.39 49.05
N ASP A 768 27.39 13.51 50.05
CA ASP A 768 26.33 12.56 50.40
C ASP A 768 25.02 13.27 50.76
N GLY A 769 23.94 12.84 50.13
CA GLY A 769 22.59 13.40 50.32
C GLY A 769 22.23 14.56 49.42
N ASP A 770 23.20 15.23 48.79
CA ASP A 770 22.98 16.37 47.89
C ASP A 770 22.54 15.92 46.48
N LEU A 771 21.93 16.86 45.75
CA LEU A 771 21.44 16.64 44.39
C LEU A 771 22.48 17.06 43.35
N TYR A 772 22.69 16.20 42.37
CA TYR A 772 23.59 16.44 41.26
C TYR A 772 22.96 16.07 39.93
N LEU A 773 23.37 16.74 38.86
CA LEU A 773 23.22 16.24 37.51
C LEU A 773 24.53 15.55 37.08
N VAL A 774 24.40 14.32 36.58
CA VAL A 774 25.55 13.45 36.28
C VAL A 774 25.36 12.76 34.94
N LYS A 775 26.44 12.71 34.18
CA LYS A 775 26.62 11.81 33.03
C LYS A 775 27.68 10.77 33.41
N ASP A 776 27.44 9.49 33.15
CA ASP A 776 28.43 8.46 33.52
C ASP A 776 29.77 8.72 32.79
N GLY A 777 30.87 8.70 33.55
CA GLY A 777 32.20 9.10 33.08
C GLY A 777 32.50 10.60 33.15
N SER A 778 31.57 11.44 33.62
CA SER A 778 31.81 12.89 33.77
C SER A 778 32.91 13.15 34.79
N GLN A 779 33.86 14.01 34.45
CA GLN A 779 34.87 14.49 35.38
C GLN A 779 34.27 15.42 36.44
N SER A 780 33.28 16.26 36.07
CA SER A 780 32.73 17.26 36.99
C SER A 780 31.20 17.18 37.11
N PRO A 781 30.66 16.31 37.98
CA PRO A 781 29.24 16.33 38.35
C PRO A 781 28.74 17.73 38.70
N LEU A 782 27.55 18.12 38.22
CA LEU A 782 26.99 19.44 38.45
C LEU A 782 26.14 19.46 39.73
N PRO A 783 26.55 20.13 40.82
CA PRO A 783 25.71 20.30 42.00
C PRO A 783 24.48 21.16 41.67
N LEU A 784 23.30 20.67 42.03
CA LEU A 784 22.04 21.38 41.83
C LEU A 784 21.76 22.32 43.01
N GLY A 785 21.45 23.58 42.72
CA GLY A 785 21.15 24.58 43.74
C GLY A 785 19.86 24.30 44.53
N GLN A 786 19.75 24.94 45.68
CA GLN A 786 18.69 24.75 46.69
C GLN A 786 17.30 25.23 46.25
N PHE A 787 17.18 25.88 45.08
CA PHE A 787 15.88 26.24 44.51
C PHE A 787 14.96 25.05 44.21
N VAL A 788 15.53 23.84 44.10
CA VAL A 788 14.78 22.58 44.03
C VAL A 788 15.34 21.60 45.05
N GLN A 789 14.47 21.09 45.93
CA GLN A 789 14.85 20.13 46.96
C GLN A 789 14.01 18.85 46.89
N LEU A 790 14.62 17.72 47.25
CA LEU A 790 13.93 16.48 47.56
C LEU A 790 13.90 16.27 49.07
N ARG A 791 12.71 16.15 49.65
CA ARG A 791 12.50 15.88 51.08
C ARG A 791 11.65 14.63 51.24
N SER A 792 11.62 14.06 52.44
CA SER A 792 10.76 12.89 52.72
C SER A 792 9.29 13.22 52.44
N ALA A 793 8.60 12.30 51.75
CA ALA A 793 7.20 12.52 51.40
C ALA A 793 6.27 12.32 52.62
N PRO A 794 5.12 13.03 52.69
CA PRO A 794 4.18 12.89 53.78
C PRO A 794 3.47 11.51 53.85
N ARG A 795 3.16 10.90 52.68
CA ARG A 795 2.50 9.58 52.54
C ARG A 795 2.85 8.91 51.18
N ASP A 796 2.89 7.58 51.15
CA ASP A 796 2.98 6.68 49.98
C ASP A 796 4.20 6.77 49.03
N ALA A 797 5.02 7.82 49.12
CA ALA A 797 6.28 7.97 48.39
C ALA A 797 7.49 8.07 49.36
N GLN A 798 8.70 7.82 48.87
CA GLN A 798 9.92 8.03 49.67
C GLN A 798 10.29 9.51 49.73
N TYR A 799 10.13 10.22 48.61
CA TYR A 799 10.50 11.63 48.47
C TYR A 799 9.40 12.44 47.79
N THR A 800 9.36 13.74 48.09
CA THR A 800 8.54 14.78 47.46
C THR A 800 9.45 15.91 47.01
N SER A 801 9.09 16.56 45.90
CA SER A 801 9.83 17.71 45.37
C SER A 801 9.26 19.03 45.84
N TYR A 802 10.14 19.92 46.27
CA TYR A 802 9.83 21.28 46.72
C TYR A 802 10.58 22.29 45.86
N PHE A 803 9.89 23.33 45.44
CA PHE A 803 10.39 24.40 44.58
C PHE A 803 10.35 25.72 45.34
N TYR A 804 11.40 26.53 45.19
CA TYR A 804 11.45 27.87 45.80
C TYR A 804 10.29 28.74 45.31
N ASN A 805 9.66 29.46 46.25
CA ASN A 805 8.56 30.38 45.96
C ASN A 805 8.91 31.82 46.35
N ARG A 806 9.22 32.06 47.62
CA ARG A 806 9.55 33.40 48.12
C ARG A 806 10.35 33.36 49.42
N THR A 807 10.99 34.47 49.74
CA THR A 807 11.67 34.71 51.02
C THR A 807 10.88 35.74 51.82
N ASP A 808 10.46 35.38 53.03
CA ASP A 808 9.74 36.23 53.97
C ASP A 808 10.66 36.50 55.19
N GLY A 809 11.52 37.51 55.10
CA GLY A 809 12.44 37.90 56.17
C GLY A 809 13.57 36.89 56.39
N THR A 810 13.50 36.10 57.47
CA THR A 810 14.48 35.03 57.79
C THR A 810 14.01 33.64 57.39
N ARG A 811 12.87 33.51 56.70
CA ARG A 811 12.33 32.21 56.27
C ARG A 811 12.16 32.14 54.76
N VAL A 812 12.48 31.00 54.18
CA VAL A 812 12.22 30.67 52.77
C VAL A 812 10.99 29.79 52.70
N ARG A 813 10.02 30.16 51.87
CA ARG A 813 8.85 29.36 51.57
C ARG A 813 9.10 28.56 50.29
N MET A 814 8.96 27.24 50.38
CA MET A 814 8.99 26.34 49.23
C MET A 814 7.66 25.63 49.07
N VAL A 815 7.30 25.32 47.83
CA VAL A 815 6.00 24.74 47.45
C VAL A 815 6.21 23.41 46.75
N SER A 816 5.41 22.41 47.11
CA SER A 816 5.28 21.16 46.38
C SER A 816 4.02 21.18 45.52
N TYR A 817 4.15 20.73 44.27
CA TYR A 817 3.04 20.60 43.34
C TYR A 817 2.42 19.19 43.31
N GLN A 818 2.87 18.28 44.18
CA GLN A 818 2.47 16.87 44.21
C GLN A 818 1.37 16.56 45.24
N HIS A 819 1.32 17.31 46.36
CA HIS A 819 0.43 17.02 47.49
C HIS A 819 -0.27 18.28 47.97
N SER A 820 -1.60 18.22 48.13
CA SER A 820 -2.42 19.36 48.55
C SER A 820 -2.48 19.58 50.07
N SER A 821 -2.17 18.56 50.88
CA SER A 821 -2.28 18.62 52.35
C SER A 821 -1.03 19.12 53.06
N GLU A 822 0.15 18.99 52.44
CA GLU A 822 1.45 19.47 52.92
C GLU A 822 2.23 20.10 51.74
N SER A 823 1.57 21.02 51.05
CA SER A 823 2.09 21.64 49.83
C SER A 823 3.20 22.66 50.09
N GLU A 824 3.52 22.98 51.35
CA GLU A 824 4.42 24.08 51.69
C GLU A 824 5.32 23.75 52.88
N ILE A 825 6.59 24.11 52.75
CA ILE A 825 7.57 24.05 53.83
C ILE A 825 8.23 25.42 54.02
N HIS A 826 8.74 25.65 55.23
CA HIS A 826 9.51 26.83 55.58
C HIS A 826 10.92 26.43 56.01
N ASP A 827 11.93 26.96 55.34
CA ASP A 827 13.35 26.74 55.63
C ASP A 827 14.03 28.01 56.14
N ASP A 828 15.24 27.91 56.68
CA ASP A 828 16.02 29.08 57.08
C ASP A 828 16.54 29.82 55.82
N ALA A 829 16.38 31.15 55.81
CA ALA A 829 16.91 31.96 54.72
C ALA A 829 18.45 32.04 54.73
N GLU A 830 19.13 31.72 55.84
CA GLU A 830 20.58 31.76 55.94
C GLU A 830 21.27 30.84 54.92
N ASP A 831 20.80 29.61 54.78
CA ASP A 831 21.35 28.63 53.83
C ASP A 831 21.16 29.08 52.37
N PHE A 832 20.02 29.72 52.07
CA PHE A 832 19.73 30.22 50.73
C PHE A 832 20.37 31.58 50.41
N ARG A 833 20.73 32.41 51.40
CA ARG A 833 21.34 33.75 51.16
C ARG A 833 22.65 33.65 50.39
N SER A 834 23.39 32.55 50.57
CA SER A 834 24.59 32.25 49.79
C SER A 834 24.27 32.03 48.29
N GLU A 835 23.09 31.47 47.98
CA GLU A 835 22.58 31.31 46.62
C GLU A 835 21.81 32.53 46.08
N PHE A 836 21.26 33.39 46.94
CA PHE A 836 20.57 34.62 46.52
C PHE A 836 21.52 35.80 46.26
N GLY A 837 22.69 35.80 46.91
CA GLY A 837 23.48 36.98 47.23
C GLY A 837 23.41 38.14 46.24
N ARG A 838 23.79 37.92 44.98
CA ARG A 838 23.81 39.00 43.96
C ARG A 838 22.52 39.14 43.16
N LEU A 839 21.69 38.10 43.09
CA LEU A 839 20.34 38.17 42.53
C LEU A 839 19.41 39.04 43.39
N SER A 840 19.69 39.17 44.69
CA SER A 840 18.95 40.02 45.65
C SER A 840 19.53 41.43 45.86
N LEU A 841 20.81 41.66 45.53
CA LEU A 841 21.51 42.94 45.75
C LEU A 841 21.50 43.89 44.55
N GLY A 842 21.10 43.40 43.37
CA GLY A 842 21.02 44.18 42.14
C GLY A 842 19.88 45.15 42.17
#